data_AF-A0A8X8YSF6-F1
#
_entry.id   AF-A0A8X8YSF6-F1
#
_cell.length_a   1.000
_cell.length_b   1.000
_cell.length_c   1.000
_cell.angle_alpha   90.00
_cell.angle_beta   90.00
_cell.angle_gamma   90.00
#
_symmetry.space_group_name_H-M   'P 1'
#
loop_
_entity.id
_entity.type
_entity.pdbx_description
1 polymer ?
#
loop_
_entity_poly.entity_id
_entity_poly.type
_entity_poly.pdbx_seq_one_letter_code
_entity_poly.pdbx_strand_id
1 'polypeptide(L)'
;MKKKVNQYTRQIEVSEHNREYVLKDFSRVLDSQIEKTVLFLLEQEGRLASRLSVLGEQHDSLVQHDDAAMIPELQESYRVVGEELLKLLHFVELNAIGLRKILKKFDKRFGYKFTNHYVKTRASHPYSQLKQVFKHVGISAVVGTLSRHLADLKDHQGTYVSIYDQPALSLPDPTMESIKAAVDRLSNTTDFLQYIGKHALIPEEELPTTADNDVDERYHFMSLLLNLVNTFLYMVNTYIIVPTADSYSLSLGAAATTCGAVIGSMAVAQVFSSVYFSAWSNKSYLKPLIFSSIVLFIGNTLYALAYDLNSIHVLIIGRVFCGLGSARAVNRRYISDCVPIKMRMKASAGFVSASALGMACGPALAALFQTDRTIFWITLNENTLPGWVMALAWLVYLLWLCISFREPYNDDKLNPPTRRETSNGMETIALENSVSEPLIEKQNESHNDEDNDDDDEEFNNNEEAEESHQPVTSIVSAYKLLTPSVKVQLLIYFMLKYAMEVLLAESSVITSYYFIWSSGKVAIFLACLGLTVLPVNVLVGSYLSNMFEERQVLLAAEIMVCIGIVFSFQVIIPYSVPQYVCSALLTFVAAEVLEGVNLSLLSRVMSSRLKRGTYNGGLLSTEAGTLARVVADGAITLAGYGGMNKLLNATLLPSLYRSMGSNAELLEGTVKNVLEQDSLKWIFVGGKGGVGKTTCSSIVSILLATVRESVLIISTDPAHNLSDAFQQKFTKSPSLVNGFSNLYAMEIDPTVEHEDSLGSDATDGFVSELANSIPGIDEAMSFAEMLKLVQTMDYSVIVFDTAPTGHTLRLLQFPSTLEKGLSKIMTIKNRFGGLMSQMTHLFGAGEEFNEDAILGKLEGLKEVIEQVNTQFKDPDLTTFICVCIPEFLSLYETERLVQELTKFEIDTHNIIINQVIYDEEVVESKLLKARMRMQQKYLNQFYMLYDDFNITKLPLLPQEVCGIEALKEFSHNFICPYKPSITRGTLEEVEQRVSTLREQLKNAEAELDRLKKGKQKA
;
A
#
# COMPACT_ATOMS: atom_id res chain seq x y z
N MET A 1 -13.24 6.95 42.93
CA MET A 1 -13.94 6.58 41.68
C MET A 1 -14.98 5.46 41.82
N LYS A 2 -14.63 4.22 42.19
CA LYS A 2 -15.61 3.10 42.25
C LYS A 2 -16.86 3.35 43.12
N LYS A 3 -16.75 4.11 44.21
CA LYS A 3 -17.90 4.53 45.05
C LYS A 3 -18.78 5.57 44.36
N LYS A 4 -18.19 6.53 43.64
CA LYS A 4 -18.92 7.53 42.83
C LYS A 4 -19.70 6.88 41.68
N VAL A 5 -19.13 5.87 41.00
CA VAL A 5 -19.86 5.09 39.98
C VAL A 5 -21.16 4.51 40.54
N ASN A 6 -21.14 3.98 41.78
CA ASN A 6 -22.35 3.47 42.42
C ASN A 6 -23.36 4.59 42.79
N GLN A 7 -22.87 5.80 43.07
CA GLN A 7 -23.71 6.97 43.38
C GLN A 7 -24.39 7.50 42.11
N TYR A 8 -23.66 7.56 40.99
CA TYR A 8 -24.21 7.90 39.68
C TYR A 8 -25.25 6.89 39.19
N THR A 9 -25.06 5.59 39.47
CA THR A 9 -26.08 4.58 39.18
C THR A 9 -27.40 4.86 39.93
N ARG A 10 -27.32 5.24 41.21
CA ARG A 10 -28.52 5.56 42.02
C ARG A 10 -29.18 6.89 41.63
N GLN A 11 -28.43 7.85 41.07
CA GLN A 11 -28.97 9.14 40.64
C GLN A 11 -29.75 9.06 39.32
N ILE A 12 -29.44 8.07 38.47
CA ILE A 12 -30.13 7.86 37.19
C ILE A 12 -31.42 7.06 37.34
N GLU A 13 -31.53 6.19 38.34
CA GLU A 13 -32.79 5.47 38.67
C GLU A 13 -33.96 6.40 39.05
N VAL A 14 -33.70 7.70 39.25
CA VAL A 14 -34.68 8.68 39.75
C VAL A 14 -35.21 9.63 38.66
N SER A 15 -34.58 9.72 37.47
CA SER A 15 -35.04 10.57 36.34
C SER A 15 -34.21 10.36 35.05
N GLU A 16 -34.86 10.22 33.88
CA GLU A 16 -34.23 10.11 32.56
C GLU A 16 -33.50 11.39 32.11
N HIS A 17 -33.95 12.57 32.54
CA HIS A 17 -33.35 13.87 32.19
C HIS A 17 -31.96 14.11 32.82
N ASN A 18 -31.46 13.21 33.69
CA ASN A 18 -30.16 13.33 34.37
C ASN A 18 -29.01 12.58 33.69
N ARG A 19 -29.26 11.86 32.58
CA ARG A 19 -28.27 10.91 32.01
C ARG A 19 -27.07 11.61 31.36
N GLU A 20 -27.29 12.67 30.59
CA GLU A 20 -26.21 13.45 29.96
C GLU A 20 -25.35 14.19 30.99
N TYR A 21 -25.98 14.76 32.01
CA TYR A 21 -25.30 15.43 33.10
C TYR A 21 -24.35 14.48 33.83
N VAL A 22 -24.80 13.25 34.09
CA VAL A 22 -23.98 12.21 34.73
C VAL A 22 -22.82 11.76 33.85
N LEU A 23 -23.00 11.63 32.54
CA LEU A 23 -21.91 11.29 31.60
C LEU A 23 -20.85 12.40 31.55
N LYS A 24 -21.29 13.67 31.47
CA LYS A 24 -20.41 14.84 31.46
C LYS A 24 -19.65 15.00 32.78
N ASP A 25 -20.32 14.86 33.91
CA ASP A 25 -19.69 14.94 35.23
C ASP A 25 -18.72 13.77 35.47
N PHE A 26 -19.09 12.55 35.07
CA PHE A 26 -18.20 11.39 35.15
C PHE A 26 -16.95 11.57 34.28
N SER A 27 -17.09 12.06 33.05
CA SER A 27 -15.96 12.40 32.17
C SER A 27 -15.04 13.44 32.81
N ARG A 28 -15.60 14.52 33.38
CA ARG A 28 -14.81 15.57 34.05
C ARG A 28 -14.04 15.05 35.25
N VAL A 29 -14.68 14.20 36.07
CA VAL A 29 -14.03 13.60 37.24
C VAL A 29 -12.93 12.62 36.79
N LEU A 30 -13.14 11.87 35.71
CA LEU A 30 -12.15 10.95 35.15
C LEU A 30 -10.93 11.70 34.60
N ASP A 31 -11.16 12.77 33.82
CA ASP A 31 -10.12 13.66 33.29
C ASP A 31 -9.25 14.23 34.44
N SER A 32 -9.88 14.72 35.52
CA SER A 32 -9.15 15.25 36.70
C SER A 32 -8.34 14.20 37.46
N GLN A 33 -8.77 12.93 37.47
CA GLN A 33 -7.97 11.87 38.09
C GLN A 33 -6.77 11.48 37.23
N ILE A 34 -6.95 11.41 35.91
CA ILE A 34 -5.86 11.13 34.96
C ILE A 34 -4.80 12.22 35.05
N GLU A 35 -5.21 13.49 35.07
CA GLU A 35 -4.31 14.63 35.21
C GLU A 35 -3.44 14.52 36.48
N LYS A 36 -4.02 14.18 37.63
CA LYS A 36 -3.26 13.97 38.88
C LYS A 36 -2.24 12.85 38.77
N THR A 37 -2.60 11.74 38.12
CA THR A 37 -1.68 10.62 37.90
C THR A 37 -0.52 11.03 37.00
N VAL A 38 -0.79 11.80 35.94
CA VAL A 38 0.21 12.27 34.99
C VAL A 38 1.16 13.30 35.62
N LEU A 39 0.64 14.27 36.38
CA LEU A 39 1.47 15.24 37.09
C LEU A 39 2.43 14.56 38.09
N PHE A 40 1.95 13.54 38.81
CA PHE A 40 2.81 12.75 39.69
C PHE A 40 3.87 11.98 38.91
N LEU A 41 3.50 11.37 37.76
CA LEU A 41 4.46 10.68 36.88
C LEU A 41 5.59 11.61 36.46
N LEU A 42 5.26 12.79 35.91
CA LEU A 42 6.22 13.78 35.43
C LEU A 42 7.13 14.28 36.55
N GLU A 43 6.59 14.50 37.75
CA GLU A 43 7.38 14.89 38.92
C GLU A 43 8.41 13.81 39.30
N GLN A 44 8.01 12.54 39.29
CA GLN A 44 8.92 11.43 39.60
C GLN A 44 9.96 11.19 38.50
N GLU A 45 9.58 11.31 37.22
CA GLU A 45 10.51 11.24 36.09
C GLU A 45 11.57 12.34 36.18
N GLY A 46 11.18 13.58 36.50
CA GLY A 46 12.10 14.69 36.70
C GLY A 46 13.08 14.46 37.86
N ARG A 47 12.62 13.90 38.98
CA ARG A 47 13.47 13.54 40.12
C ARG A 47 14.49 12.45 39.76
N LEU A 48 14.06 11.41 39.06
CA LEU A 48 14.93 10.32 38.60
C LEU A 48 15.98 10.83 37.60
N ALA A 49 15.57 11.66 36.64
CA ALA A 49 16.47 12.27 35.66
C ALA A 49 17.53 13.16 36.33
N SER A 50 17.12 13.99 37.30
CA SER A 50 18.05 14.83 38.07
C SER A 50 19.08 13.99 38.84
N ARG A 51 18.66 12.90 39.50
CA ARG A 51 19.58 12.00 40.20
C ARG A 51 20.53 11.29 39.25
N LEU A 52 20.06 10.82 38.10
CA LEU A 52 20.91 10.21 37.07
C LEU A 52 21.94 11.20 36.52
N SER A 53 21.57 12.48 36.34
CA SER A 53 22.51 13.52 35.91
C SER A 53 23.64 13.71 36.92
N VAL A 54 23.32 13.78 38.22
CA VAL A 54 24.33 13.91 39.30
C VAL A 54 25.23 12.68 39.37
N LEU A 55 24.67 11.47 39.25
CA LEU A 55 25.45 10.23 39.20
C LEU A 55 26.32 10.14 37.94
N GLY A 56 25.86 10.71 36.82
CA GLY A 56 26.63 10.83 35.58
C GLY A 56 27.88 11.70 35.74
N GLU A 57 27.75 12.86 36.40
CA GLU A 57 28.91 13.72 36.70
C GLU A 57 29.92 13.01 37.63
N GLN A 58 29.43 12.26 38.62
CA GLN A 58 30.27 11.43 39.49
C GLN A 58 30.96 10.32 38.70
N HIS A 59 30.25 9.67 37.77
CA HIS A 59 30.80 8.65 36.88
C HIS A 59 31.92 9.22 35.99
N ASP A 60 31.70 10.37 35.36
CA ASP A 60 32.68 11.02 34.48
C ASP A 60 33.92 11.47 35.25
N SER A 61 33.77 11.93 36.50
CA SER A 61 34.91 12.29 37.36
C SER A 61 35.77 11.08 37.77
N LEU A 62 35.15 9.91 37.95
CA LEU A 62 35.84 8.66 38.27
C LEU A 62 36.61 8.09 37.08
N VAL A 63 36.07 8.19 35.87
CA VAL A 63 36.77 7.82 34.62
C VAL A 63 38.05 8.65 34.43
N GLN A 64 38.12 9.86 34.97
CA GLN A 64 39.29 10.73 34.89
C GLN A 64 40.36 10.44 35.96
N HIS A 65 40.00 9.89 37.12
CA HIS A 65 40.90 9.76 38.28
C HIS A 65 41.28 8.30 38.64
N ASP A 66 40.72 7.30 37.95
CA ASP A 66 41.07 5.87 38.06
C ASP A 66 40.97 5.30 39.49
N ASP A 67 40.02 5.81 40.29
CA ASP A 67 39.77 5.41 41.68
C ASP A 67 38.87 4.16 41.75
N ALA A 68 39.47 2.99 41.57
CA ALA A 68 38.75 1.70 41.55
C ALA A 68 37.98 1.36 42.84
N ALA A 69 38.28 2.03 43.96
CA ALA A 69 37.62 1.78 45.25
C ALA A 69 36.18 2.33 45.33
N MET A 70 35.81 3.32 44.50
CA MET A 70 34.48 3.95 44.54
C MET A 70 33.46 3.32 43.55
N ILE A 71 33.93 2.45 42.65
CA ILE A 71 33.10 1.77 41.64
C ILE A 71 31.92 0.98 42.27
N PRO A 72 32.10 0.20 43.35
CA PRO A 72 30.99 -0.54 43.97
C PRO A 72 29.92 0.37 44.60
N GLU A 73 30.34 1.50 45.19
CA GLU A 73 29.44 2.47 45.82
C GLU A 73 28.59 3.22 44.78
N LEU A 74 29.20 3.56 43.64
CA LEU A 74 28.48 4.16 42.51
C LEU A 74 27.52 3.17 41.85
N GLN A 75 27.93 1.90 41.70
CA GLN A 75 27.07 0.84 41.17
C GLN A 75 25.83 0.64 42.04
N GLU A 76 25.99 0.62 43.36
CA GLU A 76 24.87 0.53 44.29
C GLU A 76 23.96 1.77 44.22
N SER A 77 24.55 2.95 44.03
CA SER A 77 23.78 4.19 43.84
C SER A 77 22.92 4.16 42.56
N TYR A 78 23.43 3.60 41.46
CA TYR A 78 22.62 3.35 40.25
C TYR A 78 21.53 2.29 40.48
N ARG A 79 21.80 1.24 41.28
CA ARG A 79 20.78 0.23 41.63
C ARG A 79 19.62 0.81 42.45
N VAL A 80 19.91 1.72 43.39
CA VAL A 80 18.88 2.44 44.16
C VAL A 80 17.95 3.23 43.24
N VAL A 81 18.50 3.89 42.22
CA VAL A 81 17.68 4.57 41.18
C VAL A 81 16.83 3.55 40.40
N GLY A 82 17.37 2.37 40.13
CA GLY A 82 16.64 1.27 39.50
C GLY A 82 15.45 0.76 40.33
N GLU A 83 15.61 0.67 41.66
CA GLU A 83 14.51 0.30 42.57
C GLU A 83 13.42 1.37 42.65
N GLU A 84 13.79 2.65 42.62
CA GLU A 84 12.82 3.76 42.57
C GLU A 84 12.05 3.77 41.26
N LEU A 85 12.72 3.47 40.14
CA LEU A 85 12.08 3.29 38.84
C LEU A 85 11.11 2.11 38.84
N LEU A 86 11.45 0.99 39.50
CA LEU A 86 10.54 -0.15 39.67
C LEU A 86 9.27 0.22 40.44
N LYS A 87 9.39 1.03 41.50
CA LYS A 87 8.23 1.55 42.25
C LYS A 87 7.35 2.45 41.37
N LEU A 88 7.96 3.28 40.53
CA LEU A 88 7.25 4.13 39.58
C LEU A 88 6.52 3.30 38.52
N LEU A 89 7.18 2.32 37.91
CA LEU A 89 6.59 1.39 36.94
C LEU A 89 5.37 0.66 37.53
N HIS A 90 5.48 0.17 38.77
CA HIS A 90 4.38 -0.48 39.47
C HIS A 90 3.21 0.47 39.74
N PHE A 91 3.49 1.73 40.10
CA PHE A 91 2.46 2.76 40.26
C PHE A 91 1.69 3.02 38.96
N VAL A 92 2.39 3.12 37.82
CA VAL A 92 1.76 3.32 36.50
C VAL A 92 0.87 2.13 36.14
N GLU A 93 1.37 0.91 36.35
CA GLU A 93 0.62 -0.32 36.12
C GLU A 93 -0.69 -0.36 36.92
N LEU A 94 -0.63 -0.07 38.24
CA LEU A 94 -1.80 -0.04 39.11
C LEU A 94 -2.86 0.97 38.65
N ASN A 95 -2.42 2.16 38.23
CA ASN A 95 -3.33 3.21 37.77
C ASN A 95 -3.96 2.87 36.41
N ALA A 96 -3.19 2.31 35.47
CA ALA A 96 -3.71 1.84 34.18
C ALA A 96 -4.75 0.72 34.34
N ILE A 97 -4.47 -0.29 35.17
CA ILE A 97 -5.42 -1.36 35.51
C ILE A 97 -6.66 -0.77 36.20
N GLY A 98 -6.46 0.20 37.09
CA GLY A 98 -7.52 0.92 37.80
C GLY A 98 -8.49 1.61 36.84
N LEU A 99 -7.97 2.40 35.90
CA LEU A 99 -8.73 3.09 34.86
C LEU A 99 -9.53 2.11 34.01
N ARG A 100 -8.90 1.05 33.51
CA ARG A 100 -9.57 -0.01 32.73
C ARG A 100 -10.73 -0.65 33.50
N LYS A 101 -10.53 -0.98 34.78
CA LYS A 101 -11.58 -1.57 35.63
C LYS A 101 -12.72 -0.59 35.93
N ILE A 102 -12.43 0.70 36.04
CA ILE A 102 -13.45 1.74 36.26
C ILE A 102 -14.33 1.90 35.01
N LEU A 103 -13.71 2.02 33.84
CA LEU A 103 -14.37 2.12 32.53
C LEU A 103 -15.24 0.89 32.25
N LYS A 104 -14.69 -0.32 32.39
CA LYS A 104 -15.45 -1.58 32.23
C LYS A 104 -16.63 -1.70 33.20
N LYS A 105 -16.47 -1.24 34.45
CA LYS A 105 -17.55 -1.25 35.45
C LYS A 105 -18.64 -0.23 35.11
N PHE A 106 -18.27 0.89 34.50
CA PHE A 106 -19.21 1.90 34.01
C PHE A 106 -20.04 1.33 32.85
N ASP A 107 -19.39 0.84 31.78
CA ASP A 107 -20.08 0.26 30.62
C ASP A 107 -21.03 -0.87 31.01
N LYS A 108 -20.58 -1.81 31.87
CA LYS A 108 -21.40 -2.95 32.32
C LYS A 108 -22.65 -2.52 33.10
N ARG A 109 -22.62 -1.37 33.80
CA ARG A 109 -23.74 -0.91 34.62
C ARG A 109 -24.69 0.02 33.89
N PHE A 110 -24.21 0.75 32.90
CA PHE A 110 -24.99 1.74 32.16
C PHE A 110 -25.46 1.26 30.79
N GLY A 111 -25.07 0.04 30.37
CA GLY A 111 -25.50 -0.58 29.11
C GLY A 111 -25.00 0.15 27.85
N TYR A 112 -24.08 1.10 28.00
CA TYR A 112 -23.62 1.99 26.94
C TYR A 112 -22.11 1.83 26.72
N LYS A 113 -21.64 1.92 25.46
CA LYS A 113 -20.22 1.85 25.10
C LYS A 113 -19.48 3.17 25.40
N PHE A 114 -19.63 3.71 26.61
CA PHE A 114 -19.02 4.99 27.02
C PHE A 114 -17.50 4.97 26.83
N THR A 115 -16.86 3.83 27.10
CA THR A 115 -15.42 3.69 26.94
C THR A 115 -14.95 3.99 25.52
N ASN A 116 -15.68 3.55 24.49
CA ASN A 116 -15.29 3.81 23.09
C ASN A 116 -15.34 5.31 22.78
N HIS A 117 -16.45 5.97 23.17
CA HIS A 117 -16.64 7.39 22.97
C HIS A 117 -15.60 8.23 23.73
N TYR A 118 -15.40 7.95 25.02
CA TYR A 118 -14.46 8.69 25.87
C TYR A 118 -13.02 8.54 25.36
N VAL A 119 -12.61 7.32 25.00
CA VAL A 119 -11.26 7.05 24.51
C VAL A 119 -11.04 7.65 23.13
N LYS A 120 -11.98 7.52 22.18
CA LYS A 120 -11.87 8.10 20.84
C LYS A 120 -11.78 9.63 20.90
N THR A 121 -12.62 10.26 21.73
CA THR A 121 -12.66 11.71 21.87
C THR A 121 -11.42 12.26 22.60
N ARG A 122 -10.85 11.51 23.56
CA ARG A 122 -9.72 11.98 24.36
C ARG A 122 -8.35 11.56 23.82
N ALA A 123 -8.25 10.51 23.01
CA ALA A 123 -6.96 10.07 22.44
C ALA A 123 -6.36 11.08 21.44
N SER A 124 -7.21 11.81 20.70
CA SER A 124 -6.83 12.78 19.67
C SER A 124 -6.93 14.25 20.12
N HIS A 125 -7.51 14.52 21.29
CA HIS A 125 -7.73 15.88 21.75
C HIS A 125 -6.45 16.52 22.30
N PRO A 126 -6.08 17.75 21.88
CA PRO A 126 -4.80 18.39 22.23
C PRO A 126 -4.63 18.62 23.74
N TYR A 127 -5.73 18.79 24.47
CA TYR A 127 -5.72 19.01 25.92
C TYR A 127 -5.86 17.73 26.76
N SER A 128 -5.92 16.54 26.14
CA SER A 128 -6.09 15.30 26.90
C SER A 128 -4.76 14.71 27.37
N GLN A 129 -4.66 14.46 28.67
CA GLN A 129 -3.52 13.83 29.31
C GLN A 129 -3.56 12.29 29.27
N LEU A 130 -4.63 11.71 28.71
CA LEU A 130 -4.81 10.25 28.66
C LEU A 130 -3.64 9.56 27.95
N LYS A 131 -3.10 10.17 26.89
CA LYS A 131 -2.00 9.63 26.09
C LYS A 131 -0.68 9.56 26.87
N GLN A 132 -0.44 10.46 27.82
CA GLN A 132 0.81 10.51 28.60
C GLN A 132 0.91 9.36 29.62
N VAL A 133 -0.21 8.86 30.12
CA VAL A 133 -0.24 7.67 31.00
C VAL A 133 0.26 6.41 30.29
N PHE A 134 0.15 6.36 28.95
CA PHE A 134 0.44 5.17 28.14
C PHE A 134 1.65 5.31 27.20
N LYS A 135 2.12 6.53 26.92
CA LYS A 135 3.35 6.77 26.16
C LYS A 135 4.53 6.92 27.11
N HIS A 136 5.26 5.83 27.35
CA HIS A 136 6.36 5.75 28.31
C HIS A 136 7.72 6.25 27.77
N VAL A 137 7.74 7.31 26.96
CA VAL A 137 8.98 7.79 26.30
C VAL A 137 10.04 8.23 27.32
N GLY A 138 9.63 8.88 28.41
CA GLY A 138 10.53 9.30 29.50
C GLY A 138 11.15 8.11 30.23
N ILE A 139 10.31 7.16 30.66
CA ILE A 139 10.73 5.90 31.28
C ILE A 139 11.75 5.14 30.42
N SER A 140 11.52 4.99 29.11
CA SER A 140 12.46 4.29 28.22
C SER A 140 13.83 4.95 28.16
N ALA A 141 13.90 6.28 28.21
CA ALA A 141 15.16 7.01 28.28
C ALA A 141 15.90 6.76 29.60
N VAL A 142 15.19 6.81 30.73
CA VAL A 142 15.75 6.53 32.07
C VAL A 142 16.29 5.08 32.14
N VAL A 143 15.57 4.10 31.60
CA VAL A 143 16.01 2.69 31.53
C VAL A 143 17.27 2.56 30.66
N GLY A 144 17.30 3.23 29.50
CA GLY A 144 18.45 3.20 28.59
C GLY A 144 19.72 3.78 29.22
N THR A 145 19.60 4.94 29.88
CA THR A 145 20.71 5.59 30.59
C THR A 145 21.23 4.72 31.73
N LEU A 146 20.33 4.17 32.56
CA LEU A 146 20.70 3.30 33.67
C LEU A 146 21.35 1.98 33.20
N SER A 147 20.85 1.39 32.10
CA SER A 147 21.45 0.20 31.50
C SER A 147 22.84 0.44 30.92
N ARG A 148 23.06 1.62 30.34
CA ARG A 148 24.36 1.99 29.80
C ARG A 148 25.40 2.18 30.91
N HIS A 149 25.11 2.99 31.93
CA HIS A 149 26.07 3.26 33.00
C HIS A 149 26.40 2.02 33.84
N LEU A 150 25.44 1.12 34.08
CA LEU A 150 25.71 -0.16 34.77
C LEU A 150 26.55 -1.12 33.92
N ALA A 151 26.44 -1.07 32.58
CA ALA A 151 27.29 -1.85 31.69
C ALA A 151 28.72 -1.29 31.68
N ASP A 152 28.87 0.03 31.55
CA ASP A 152 30.17 0.72 31.52
C ASP A 152 30.97 0.50 32.83
N LEU A 153 30.30 0.53 34.00
CA LEU A 153 30.95 0.25 35.30
C LEU A 153 31.42 -1.21 35.47
N LYS A 154 30.84 -2.14 34.70
CA LYS A 154 31.17 -3.56 34.79
C LYS A 154 32.39 -3.93 33.96
N ASP A 155 32.59 -3.26 32.82
CA ASP A 155 33.79 -3.46 31.97
C ASP A 155 35.08 -2.99 32.65
N HIS A 156 34.99 -2.04 33.59
CA HIS A 156 36.15 -1.52 34.34
C HIS A 156 36.60 -2.42 35.52
N GLN A 157 35.89 -3.50 35.86
CA GLN A 157 36.32 -4.45 36.91
C GLN A 157 37.37 -5.47 36.45
N GLY A 158 37.66 -5.55 35.16
CA GLY A 158 38.63 -6.49 34.60
C GLY A 158 40.01 -5.86 34.39
N THR A 159 40.90 -5.97 35.37
CA THR A 159 42.34 -5.84 35.09
C THR A 159 42.74 -7.04 34.21
N TYR A 160 42.74 -6.86 32.88
CA TYR A 160 43.13 -7.91 31.94
C TYR A 160 44.62 -8.21 32.06
N VAL A 161 44.98 -9.17 32.92
CA VAL A 161 46.30 -9.81 32.92
C VAL A 161 46.18 -11.07 32.07
N SER A 162 46.42 -10.94 30.76
CA SER A 162 46.56 -12.03 29.75
C SER A 162 45.48 -12.02 28.66
N ILE A 163 45.96 -12.04 27.41
CA ILE A 163 45.19 -12.04 26.15
C ILE A 163 44.48 -13.39 25.90
N TYR A 164 44.66 -14.35 26.81
CA TYR A 164 44.12 -15.72 26.71
C TYR A 164 42.97 -16.01 27.69
N ASP A 165 42.65 -15.08 28.59
CA ASP A 165 41.51 -15.26 29.48
C ASP A 165 40.22 -14.95 28.71
N GLN A 166 39.39 -15.97 28.51
CA GLN A 166 38.04 -15.81 27.97
C GLN A 166 37.25 -14.87 28.88
N PRO A 167 36.54 -13.85 28.34
CA PRO A 167 35.70 -12.98 29.16
C PRO A 167 34.65 -13.85 29.86
N ALA A 168 34.63 -13.82 31.19
CA ALA A 168 33.62 -14.51 31.98
C ALA A 168 32.23 -14.02 31.52
N LEU A 169 31.34 -14.96 31.19
CA LEU A 169 29.94 -14.72 30.85
C LEU A 169 29.34 -13.64 31.78
N SER A 170 29.00 -12.49 31.21
CA SER A 170 28.44 -11.35 31.93
C SER A 170 27.04 -11.71 32.43
N LEU A 171 26.92 -12.19 33.67
CA LEU A 171 25.63 -12.40 34.35
C LEU A 171 24.84 -11.08 34.36
N PRO A 172 23.63 -10.99 33.81
CA PRO A 172 22.82 -9.77 33.83
C PRO A 172 22.63 -9.24 35.26
N ASP A 173 22.60 -7.93 35.45
CA ASP A 173 22.30 -7.37 36.77
C ASP A 173 20.82 -7.67 37.13
N PRO A 174 20.54 -8.26 38.31
CA PRO A 174 19.18 -8.70 38.68
C PRO A 174 18.16 -7.55 38.75
N THR A 175 18.62 -6.33 39.04
CA THR A 175 17.77 -5.13 39.05
C THR A 175 17.36 -4.78 37.62
N MET A 176 18.25 -4.94 36.64
CA MET A 176 17.95 -4.68 35.23
C MET A 176 16.98 -5.71 34.64
N GLU A 177 17.12 -6.99 35.00
CA GLU A 177 16.14 -8.02 34.61
C GLU A 177 14.76 -7.72 35.17
N SER A 178 14.69 -7.27 36.42
CA SER A 178 13.44 -6.88 37.07
C SER A 178 12.80 -5.67 36.39
N ILE A 179 13.59 -4.67 36.00
CA ILE A 179 13.14 -3.49 35.25
C ILE A 179 12.63 -3.90 33.86
N LYS A 180 13.38 -4.73 33.13
CA LYS A 180 12.97 -5.22 31.81
C LYS A 180 11.67 -6.03 31.89
N ALA A 181 11.56 -6.93 32.86
CA ALA A 181 10.33 -7.68 33.10
C ALA A 181 9.16 -6.78 33.53
N ALA A 182 9.41 -5.70 34.27
CA ALA A 182 8.38 -4.72 34.63
C ALA A 182 7.95 -3.88 33.43
N VAL A 183 8.88 -3.46 32.56
CA VAL A 183 8.59 -2.73 31.32
C VAL A 183 7.85 -3.61 30.31
N ASP A 184 8.24 -4.87 30.14
CA ASP A 184 7.56 -5.83 29.28
C ASP A 184 6.15 -6.15 29.81
N ARG A 185 6.00 -6.33 31.13
CA ARG A 185 4.68 -6.46 31.76
C ARG A 185 3.83 -5.22 31.60
N LEU A 186 4.43 -4.04 31.76
CA LEU A 186 3.75 -2.77 31.55
C LEU A 186 3.29 -2.71 30.10
N SER A 187 4.17 -2.86 29.11
CA SER A 187 3.86 -2.87 27.68
C SER A 187 2.72 -3.85 27.32
N ASN A 188 2.75 -5.07 27.86
CA ASN A 188 1.68 -6.06 27.65
C ASN A 188 0.36 -5.74 28.39
N THR A 189 0.42 -5.02 29.52
CA THR A 189 -0.74 -4.67 30.35
C THR A 189 -1.35 -3.31 29.98
N THR A 190 -0.50 -2.40 29.50
CA THR A 190 -0.77 -1.06 28.94
C THR A 190 -0.79 -1.09 27.43
N ASP A 191 -1.08 -2.25 26.82
CA ASP A 191 -1.42 -2.41 25.41
C ASP A 191 -2.79 -1.76 25.11
N PHE A 192 -2.86 -0.50 25.52
CA PHE A 192 -3.86 0.50 25.29
C PHE A 192 -3.83 0.90 23.83
N LEU A 193 -2.73 0.69 23.10
CA LEU A 193 -2.70 0.77 21.64
C LEU A 193 -3.44 -0.40 20.99
N GLN A 194 -3.41 -1.60 21.56
CA GLN A 194 -4.29 -2.69 21.13
C GLN A 194 -5.75 -2.49 21.59
N TYR A 195 -5.97 -1.85 22.74
CA TYR A 195 -7.30 -1.50 23.25
C TYR A 195 -7.95 -0.30 22.52
N ILE A 196 -7.20 0.77 22.25
CA ILE A 196 -7.51 1.91 21.37
C ILE A 196 -7.58 1.43 19.94
N GLY A 197 -6.63 0.61 19.50
CA GLY A 197 -6.65 -0.01 18.17
C GLY A 197 -7.92 -0.82 17.95
N LYS A 198 -8.37 -1.55 18.97
CA LYS A 198 -9.68 -2.24 18.98
C LYS A 198 -10.91 -1.32 19.02
N HIS A 199 -10.79 -0.06 19.42
CA HIS A 199 -11.96 0.76 19.79
C HIS A 199 -11.99 2.21 19.24
N ALA A 200 -10.92 2.71 18.62
CA ALA A 200 -10.78 4.13 18.23
C ALA A 200 -9.96 4.41 16.96
N LEU A 201 -9.13 3.49 16.45
CA LEU A 201 -8.22 3.76 15.31
C LEU A 201 -8.51 2.98 14.02
N ILE A 202 -9.57 2.16 14.00
CA ILE A 202 -10.01 1.43 12.81
C ILE A 202 -11.44 1.91 12.50
N PRO A 203 -11.76 2.30 11.25
CA PRO A 203 -13.16 2.46 10.81
C PRO A 203 -13.93 1.17 11.16
N GLU A 204 -15.21 1.26 11.53
CA GLU A 204 -16.01 0.05 11.85
C GLU A 204 -16.07 -0.98 10.70
N GLU A 205 -15.57 -0.63 9.50
CA GLU A 205 -15.43 -1.54 8.37
C GLU A 205 -14.23 -2.51 8.42
N GLU A 206 -13.24 -2.30 9.29
CA GLU A 206 -12.09 -3.22 9.45
C GLU A 206 -11.92 -3.80 10.87
N LEU A 207 -12.90 -3.59 11.76
CA LEU A 207 -12.90 -4.28 13.05
C LEU A 207 -13.59 -5.64 12.95
N PRO A 208 -12.91 -6.74 13.34
CA PRO A 208 -13.58 -8.00 13.59
C PRO A 208 -14.61 -7.78 14.71
N THR A 209 -15.89 -8.03 14.43
CA THR A 209 -16.98 -7.88 15.42
C THR A 209 -16.69 -8.74 16.65
N THR A 210 -17.33 -8.49 17.79
CA THR A 210 -17.20 -9.32 19.00
C THR A 210 -17.57 -10.80 18.80
N ALA A 211 -18.03 -11.20 17.61
CA ALA A 211 -18.11 -12.57 17.14
C ALA A 211 -16.74 -13.21 16.79
N ASP A 212 -15.65 -12.44 16.75
CA ASP A 212 -14.32 -12.92 16.34
C ASP A 212 -13.41 -13.35 17.51
N ASN A 213 -13.84 -13.11 18.75
CA ASN A 213 -13.32 -13.92 19.86
C ASN A 213 -14.01 -15.29 19.94
N ASP A 214 -15.12 -15.49 19.22
CA ASP A 214 -15.74 -16.81 18.96
C ASP A 214 -15.24 -17.45 17.64
N VAL A 215 -14.33 -16.81 16.89
CA VAL A 215 -13.74 -17.42 15.67
C VAL A 215 -12.81 -18.58 15.98
N ASP A 216 -12.31 -18.71 17.21
CA ASP A 216 -11.64 -19.95 17.63
C ASP A 216 -12.59 -21.16 17.60
N GLU A 217 -13.92 -20.98 17.55
CA GLU A 217 -14.90 -22.06 17.33
C GLU A 217 -15.31 -22.28 15.86
N ARG A 218 -14.96 -21.38 14.91
CA ARG A 218 -15.33 -21.49 13.48
C ARG A 218 -14.37 -22.33 12.64
N TYR A 219 -13.21 -22.70 13.19
CA TYR A 219 -12.15 -23.41 12.47
C TYR A 219 -12.30 -24.94 12.62
N HIS A 220 -12.64 -25.63 11.53
CA HIS A 220 -12.59 -27.08 11.47
C HIS A 220 -11.36 -27.53 10.68
N PHE A 221 -10.32 -27.97 11.41
CA PHE A 221 -9.09 -28.51 10.83
C PHE A 221 -9.34 -29.60 9.77
N MET A 222 -10.34 -30.46 10.00
CA MET A 222 -10.70 -31.53 9.07
C MET A 222 -11.23 -31.00 7.73
N SER A 223 -12.02 -29.93 7.74
CA SER A 223 -12.51 -29.28 6.51
C SER A 223 -11.37 -28.62 5.73
N LEU A 224 -10.39 -28.00 6.42
CA LEU A 224 -9.16 -27.51 5.78
C LEU A 224 -8.34 -28.65 5.16
N LEU A 225 -8.17 -29.76 5.89
CA LEU A 225 -7.46 -30.94 5.40
C LEU A 225 -8.13 -31.52 4.14
N LEU A 226 -9.46 -31.64 4.14
CA LEU A 226 -10.22 -32.12 2.97
C LEU A 226 -10.07 -31.21 1.74
N ASN A 227 -9.95 -29.89 1.93
CA ASN A 227 -9.67 -28.94 0.84
C ASN A 227 -8.23 -29.08 0.30
N LEU A 228 -7.26 -29.33 1.19
CA LEU A 228 -5.87 -29.60 0.79
C LEU A 228 -5.76 -30.93 0.05
N VAL A 229 -6.44 -31.98 0.53
CA VAL A 229 -6.52 -33.30 -0.13
C VAL A 229 -7.22 -33.20 -1.49
N ASN A 230 -8.29 -32.43 -1.61
CA ASN A 230 -8.93 -32.17 -2.91
C ASN A 230 -7.95 -31.59 -3.92
N THR A 231 -7.20 -30.57 -3.48
CA THR A 231 -6.20 -29.90 -4.31
C THR A 231 -5.09 -30.87 -4.72
N PHE A 232 -4.57 -31.66 -3.77
CA PHE A 232 -3.57 -32.69 -4.03
C PHE A 232 -4.09 -33.72 -5.05
N LEU A 233 -5.25 -34.32 -4.82
CA LEU A 233 -5.85 -35.33 -5.72
C LEU A 233 -6.13 -34.77 -7.12
N TYR A 234 -6.59 -33.53 -7.22
CA TYR A 234 -6.81 -32.87 -8.51
C TYR A 234 -5.51 -32.66 -9.28
N MET A 235 -4.42 -32.30 -8.59
CA MET A 235 -3.11 -32.15 -9.22
C MET A 235 -2.53 -33.51 -9.63
N VAL A 236 -2.71 -34.57 -8.82
CA VAL A 236 -2.39 -35.95 -9.26
C VAL A 236 -3.18 -36.32 -10.52
N ASN A 237 -4.49 -36.05 -10.54
CA ASN A 237 -5.37 -36.31 -11.68
C ASN A 237 -4.89 -35.62 -12.98
N THR A 238 -4.35 -34.41 -12.84
CA THR A 238 -3.90 -33.59 -13.97
C THR A 238 -2.60 -34.11 -14.57
N TYR A 239 -1.66 -34.59 -13.74
CA TYR A 239 -0.30 -34.95 -14.19
C TYR A 239 -0.05 -36.45 -14.32
N ILE A 240 -0.92 -37.32 -13.80
CA ILE A 240 -0.76 -38.79 -13.88
C ILE A 240 -0.76 -39.33 -15.32
N ILE A 241 -1.40 -38.62 -16.25
CA ILE A 241 -1.49 -39.03 -17.65
C ILE A 241 -0.43 -38.39 -18.55
N VAL A 242 0.32 -37.38 -18.07
CA VAL A 242 1.32 -36.67 -18.89
C VAL A 242 2.36 -37.62 -19.50
N PRO A 243 2.90 -38.63 -18.77
CA PRO A 243 3.87 -39.57 -19.34
C PRO A 243 3.31 -40.50 -20.43
N THR A 244 1.99 -40.66 -20.53
CA THR A 244 1.30 -41.59 -21.45
C THR A 244 0.38 -40.89 -22.44
N ALA A 245 0.31 -39.56 -22.43
CA ALA A 245 -0.65 -38.80 -23.25
C ALA A 245 -0.37 -38.90 -24.76
N ASP A 246 0.90 -39.00 -25.15
CA ASP A 246 1.34 -39.18 -26.53
C ASP A 246 1.11 -40.61 -27.01
N SER A 247 1.49 -41.62 -26.22
CA SER A 247 1.25 -43.04 -26.52
C SER A 247 -0.24 -43.36 -26.60
N TYR A 248 -1.06 -42.78 -25.71
CA TYR A 248 -2.50 -42.99 -25.72
C TYR A 248 -3.16 -42.35 -26.95
N SER A 249 -2.74 -41.13 -27.33
CA SER A 249 -3.21 -40.47 -28.57
C SER A 249 -2.88 -41.29 -29.81
N LEU A 250 -1.65 -41.84 -29.88
CA LEU A 250 -1.21 -42.73 -30.97
C LEU A 250 -2.04 -44.02 -31.03
N SER A 251 -2.34 -44.63 -29.88
CA SER A 251 -3.13 -45.87 -29.82
C SER A 251 -4.58 -45.71 -30.30
N LEU A 252 -5.13 -44.49 -30.23
CA LEU A 252 -6.47 -44.14 -30.71
C LEU A 252 -6.48 -43.61 -32.15
N GLY A 253 -5.33 -43.65 -32.86
CA GLY A 253 -5.21 -43.26 -34.26
C GLY A 253 -4.97 -41.76 -34.51
N ALA A 254 -4.54 -40.99 -33.51
CA ALA A 254 -4.20 -39.57 -33.64
C ALA A 254 -2.67 -39.32 -33.59
N ALA A 255 -2.23 -38.15 -34.05
CA ALA A 255 -0.80 -37.78 -34.01
C ALA A 255 -0.31 -37.62 -32.57
N ALA A 256 0.96 -37.95 -32.28
CA ALA A 256 1.53 -37.75 -30.94
C ALA A 256 1.40 -36.30 -30.43
N THR A 257 1.40 -35.30 -31.33
CA THR A 257 1.23 -33.89 -30.98
C THR A 257 -0.19 -33.50 -30.54
N THR A 258 -1.19 -34.38 -30.71
CA THR A 258 -2.53 -34.15 -30.11
C THR A 258 -2.54 -34.36 -28.60
N CYS A 259 -1.43 -34.81 -27.99
CA CYS A 259 -1.30 -34.87 -26.53
C CYS A 259 -1.53 -33.50 -25.87
N GLY A 260 -1.10 -32.41 -26.53
CA GLY A 260 -1.35 -31.03 -26.08
C GLY A 260 -2.84 -30.72 -26.01
N ALA A 261 -3.63 -31.13 -27.01
CA ALA A 261 -5.09 -30.97 -26.97
C ALA A 261 -5.75 -31.84 -25.89
N VAL A 262 -5.25 -33.06 -25.66
CA VAL A 262 -5.73 -33.97 -24.61
C VAL A 262 -5.44 -33.41 -23.21
N ILE A 263 -4.28 -32.81 -22.98
CA ILE A 263 -3.90 -32.16 -21.71
C ILE A 263 -4.66 -30.83 -21.55
N GLY A 264 -4.64 -29.98 -22.58
CA GLY A 264 -5.23 -28.64 -22.57
C GLY A 264 -6.76 -28.61 -22.49
N SER A 265 -7.46 -29.63 -22.99
CA SER A 265 -8.93 -29.71 -22.88
C SER A 265 -9.44 -29.64 -21.43
N MET A 266 -8.67 -30.16 -20.48
CA MET A 266 -8.94 -30.04 -19.04
C MET A 266 -8.74 -28.61 -18.54
N ALA A 267 -7.66 -27.95 -18.93
CA ALA A 267 -7.37 -26.56 -18.54
C ALA A 267 -8.41 -25.58 -19.11
N VAL A 268 -8.87 -25.80 -20.35
CA VAL A 268 -9.92 -24.98 -20.98
C VAL A 268 -11.22 -25.09 -20.19
N ALA A 269 -11.67 -26.30 -19.89
CA ALA A 269 -12.87 -26.52 -19.11
C ALA A 269 -12.77 -25.96 -17.69
N GLN A 270 -11.57 -25.98 -17.10
CA GLN A 270 -11.31 -25.41 -15.78
C GLN A 270 -11.58 -23.89 -15.73
N VAL A 271 -11.11 -23.11 -16.71
CA VAL A 271 -11.30 -21.64 -16.77
C VAL A 271 -12.78 -21.25 -16.71
N PHE A 272 -13.66 -22.02 -17.35
CA PHE A 272 -15.11 -21.77 -17.30
C PHE A 272 -15.72 -22.21 -15.96
N SER A 273 -15.29 -23.38 -15.46
CA SER A 273 -15.85 -23.95 -14.23
C SER A 273 -15.50 -23.13 -12.98
N SER A 274 -14.30 -22.55 -12.92
CA SER A 274 -13.78 -21.82 -11.77
C SER A 274 -14.60 -20.56 -11.46
N VAL A 275 -15.07 -19.84 -12.48
CA VAL A 275 -15.96 -18.68 -12.33
C VAL A 275 -17.29 -19.11 -11.72
N TYR A 276 -17.87 -20.21 -12.24
CA TYR A 276 -19.12 -20.75 -11.72
C TYR A 276 -18.97 -21.26 -10.28
N PHE A 277 -17.89 -21.98 -9.98
CA PHE A 277 -17.57 -22.43 -8.64
C PHE A 277 -17.30 -21.28 -7.67
N SER A 278 -16.65 -20.21 -8.12
CA SER A 278 -16.46 -19.00 -7.32
C SER A 278 -17.81 -18.37 -6.97
N ALA A 279 -18.73 -18.25 -7.94
CA ALA A 279 -20.08 -17.75 -7.69
C ALA A 279 -20.89 -18.66 -6.75
N TRP A 280 -20.79 -19.99 -6.91
CA TRP A 280 -21.50 -20.97 -6.09
C TRP A 280 -20.98 -21.00 -4.65
N SER A 281 -19.67 -20.84 -4.46
CA SER A 281 -19.02 -20.81 -3.14
C SER A 281 -19.47 -19.65 -2.25
N ASN A 282 -20.07 -18.59 -2.81
CA ASN A 282 -20.74 -17.55 -2.02
C ASN A 282 -21.86 -18.11 -1.12
N LYS A 283 -22.53 -19.19 -1.55
CA LYS A 283 -23.71 -19.75 -0.87
C LYS A 283 -23.42 -21.02 -0.06
N SER A 284 -22.45 -21.82 -0.50
CA SER A 284 -22.08 -23.08 0.14
C SER A 284 -20.73 -23.60 -0.40
N TYR A 285 -19.90 -24.17 0.46
CA TYR A 285 -18.62 -24.80 0.11
C TYR A 285 -18.77 -26.30 -0.17
N LEU A 286 -19.58 -27.02 0.61
CA LEU A 286 -19.76 -28.47 0.46
C LEU A 286 -20.41 -28.87 -0.87
N LYS A 287 -21.46 -28.17 -1.29
CA LYS A 287 -22.22 -28.51 -2.51
C LYS A 287 -21.35 -28.50 -3.78
N PRO A 288 -20.57 -27.44 -4.06
CA PRO A 288 -19.66 -27.46 -5.19
C PRO A 288 -18.55 -28.51 -5.09
N LEU A 289 -18.05 -28.84 -3.90
CA LEU A 289 -17.05 -29.92 -3.71
C LEU A 289 -17.62 -31.32 -4.01
N ILE A 290 -18.87 -31.59 -3.64
CA ILE A 290 -19.58 -32.83 -3.99
C ILE A 290 -19.78 -32.93 -5.50
N PHE A 291 -20.27 -31.86 -6.14
CA PHE A 291 -20.46 -31.81 -7.58
C PHE A 291 -19.14 -32.04 -8.33
N SER A 292 -18.08 -31.35 -7.91
CA SER A 292 -16.71 -31.54 -8.41
C SER A 292 -16.29 -33.01 -8.36
N SER A 293 -16.46 -33.68 -7.22
CA SER A 293 -16.04 -35.07 -7.03
C SER A 293 -16.84 -36.06 -7.91
N ILE A 294 -18.14 -35.83 -8.10
CA ILE A 294 -18.99 -36.65 -8.99
C ILE A 294 -18.56 -36.48 -10.45
N VAL A 295 -18.33 -35.24 -10.87
CA VAL A 295 -17.91 -34.92 -12.25
C VAL A 295 -16.53 -35.49 -12.55
N LEU A 296 -15.60 -35.44 -11.59
CA LEU A 296 -14.26 -36.05 -11.69
C LEU A 296 -14.31 -37.58 -11.74
N PHE A 297 -15.22 -38.20 -10.99
CA PHE A 297 -15.47 -39.65 -11.09
C PHE A 297 -15.93 -40.05 -12.49
N ILE A 298 -16.91 -39.31 -13.05
CA ILE A 298 -17.43 -39.54 -14.41
C ILE A 298 -16.33 -39.31 -15.45
N GLY A 299 -15.60 -38.19 -15.37
CA GLY A 299 -14.56 -37.84 -16.33
C GLY A 299 -13.44 -38.88 -16.39
N ASN A 300 -12.98 -39.36 -15.24
CA ASN A 300 -11.95 -40.41 -15.17
C ASN A 300 -12.43 -41.78 -15.65
N THR A 301 -13.72 -42.10 -15.43
CA THR A 301 -14.33 -43.30 -16.00
C THR A 301 -14.39 -43.23 -17.52
N LEU A 302 -14.80 -42.08 -18.08
CA LEU A 302 -14.82 -41.85 -19.54
C LEU A 302 -13.41 -41.90 -20.14
N TYR A 303 -12.41 -41.33 -19.45
CA TYR A 303 -11.01 -41.39 -19.87
C TYR A 303 -10.53 -42.85 -20.01
N ALA A 304 -10.87 -43.72 -19.05
CA ALA A 304 -10.46 -45.12 -19.08
C ALA A 304 -11.22 -45.92 -20.16
N LEU A 305 -12.52 -45.66 -20.35
CA LEU A 305 -13.34 -46.32 -21.36
C LEU A 305 -13.02 -45.89 -22.80
N ALA A 306 -12.32 -44.78 -23.00
CA ALA A 306 -11.99 -44.29 -24.35
C ALA A 306 -11.15 -45.28 -25.18
N TYR A 307 -10.31 -46.09 -24.51
CA TYR A 307 -9.56 -47.18 -25.13
C TYR A 307 -10.48 -48.32 -25.61
N ASP A 308 -11.40 -48.77 -24.76
CA ASP A 308 -12.34 -49.85 -25.09
C ASP A 308 -13.34 -49.43 -26.19
N LEU A 309 -13.67 -48.13 -26.25
CA LEU A 309 -14.54 -47.53 -27.28
C LEU A 309 -13.78 -47.06 -28.53
N ASN A 310 -12.45 -47.15 -28.53
CA ASN A 310 -11.54 -46.71 -29.59
C ASN A 310 -11.88 -45.32 -30.16
N SER A 311 -12.07 -44.33 -29.29
CA SER A 311 -12.51 -42.99 -29.69
C SER A 311 -11.78 -41.88 -28.95
N ILE A 312 -11.01 -41.08 -29.69
CA ILE A 312 -10.35 -39.87 -29.17
C ILE A 312 -11.36 -38.82 -28.68
N HIS A 313 -12.57 -38.79 -29.23
CA HIS A 313 -13.60 -37.86 -28.78
C HIS A 313 -14.07 -38.19 -27.36
N VAL A 314 -14.21 -39.48 -27.03
CA VAL A 314 -14.55 -39.92 -25.67
C VAL A 314 -13.43 -39.56 -24.70
N LEU A 315 -12.17 -39.68 -25.13
CA LEU A 315 -11.01 -39.25 -24.35
C LEU A 315 -11.08 -37.76 -24.02
N ILE A 316 -11.26 -36.90 -25.03
CA ILE A 316 -11.34 -35.45 -24.85
C ILE A 316 -12.56 -35.06 -24.00
N ILE A 317 -13.72 -35.69 -24.21
CA ILE A 317 -14.91 -35.46 -23.39
C ILE A 317 -14.62 -35.82 -21.93
N GLY A 318 -14.00 -36.98 -21.66
CA GLY A 318 -13.59 -37.37 -20.31
C GLY A 318 -12.68 -36.32 -19.65
N ARG A 319 -11.77 -35.73 -20.41
CA ARG A 319 -10.88 -34.65 -19.94
C ARG A 319 -11.58 -33.32 -19.69
N VAL A 320 -12.54 -32.96 -20.54
CA VAL A 320 -13.41 -31.79 -20.33
C VAL A 320 -14.19 -31.96 -19.04
N PHE A 321 -14.77 -33.15 -18.78
CA PHE A 321 -15.42 -33.44 -17.50
C PHE A 321 -14.44 -33.31 -16.33
N CYS A 322 -13.21 -33.85 -16.44
CA CYS A 322 -12.20 -33.66 -15.41
C CYS A 322 -11.88 -32.18 -15.13
N GLY A 323 -11.88 -31.32 -16.15
CA GLY A 323 -11.68 -29.88 -15.98
C GLY A 323 -12.89 -29.17 -15.36
N LEU A 324 -14.11 -29.53 -15.77
CA LEU A 324 -15.36 -29.02 -15.18
C LEU A 324 -15.51 -29.35 -13.70
N GLY A 325 -14.81 -30.38 -13.21
CA GLY A 325 -14.78 -30.74 -11.80
C GLY A 325 -13.74 -29.97 -10.98
N SER A 326 -13.12 -28.91 -11.48
CA SER A 326 -12.08 -28.18 -10.73
C SER A 326 -12.61 -27.32 -9.58
N ALA A 327 -12.53 -27.82 -8.35
CA ALA A 327 -12.89 -27.05 -7.15
C ALA A 327 -11.75 -26.17 -6.61
N ARG A 328 -10.66 -25.94 -7.35
CA ARG A 328 -9.49 -25.21 -6.84
C ARG A 328 -9.81 -23.78 -6.41
N ALA A 329 -10.71 -23.09 -7.14
CA ALA A 329 -11.18 -21.76 -6.77
C ALA A 329 -11.92 -21.78 -5.41
N VAL A 330 -12.71 -22.83 -5.16
CA VAL A 330 -13.42 -23.05 -3.89
C VAL A 330 -12.45 -23.32 -2.75
N ASN A 331 -11.47 -24.22 -2.95
CA ASN A 331 -10.47 -24.56 -1.93
C ASN A 331 -9.66 -23.33 -1.50
N ARG A 332 -9.28 -22.51 -2.48
CA ARG A 332 -8.49 -21.29 -2.23
C ARG A 332 -9.31 -20.22 -1.54
N ARG A 333 -10.58 -20.09 -1.93
CA ARG A 333 -11.52 -19.19 -1.26
C ARG A 333 -11.80 -19.63 0.17
N TYR A 334 -11.96 -20.93 0.44
CA TYR A 334 -12.14 -21.45 1.80
C TYR A 334 -10.97 -21.07 2.72
N ILE A 335 -9.72 -21.12 2.20
CA ILE A 335 -8.54 -20.67 2.95
C ILE A 335 -8.58 -19.17 3.23
N SER A 336 -9.04 -18.36 2.27
CA SER A 336 -9.28 -16.95 2.50
C SER A 336 -10.38 -16.77 3.56
N ASP A 337 -11.57 -17.28 3.35
CA ASP A 337 -12.76 -16.84 4.08
C ASP A 337 -12.88 -17.49 5.48
N CYS A 338 -12.36 -18.72 5.66
CA CYS A 338 -12.56 -19.50 6.88
C CYS A 338 -11.31 -19.68 7.76
N VAL A 339 -10.09 -19.44 7.24
CA VAL A 339 -8.86 -19.63 8.03
C VAL A 339 -8.46 -18.31 8.71
N PRO A 340 -8.20 -18.32 10.04
CA PRO A 340 -7.76 -17.14 10.77
C PRO A 340 -6.51 -16.50 10.16
N ILE A 341 -6.42 -15.17 10.19
CA ILE A 341 -5.33 -14.38 9.58
C ILE A 341 -3.93 -14.88 10.01
N LYS A 342 -3.75 -15.25 11.27
CA LYS A 342 -2.48 -15.78 11.83
C LYS A 342 -2.06 -17.13 11.20
N MET A 343 -3.00 -17.91 10.69
CA MET A 343 -2.76 -19.23 10.07
C MET A 343 -2.96 -19.22 8.55
N ARG A 344 -3.57 -18.20 7.97
CA ARG A 344 -3.88 -18.10 6.53
C ARG A 344 -2.63 -18.22 5.66
N MET A 345 -1.50 -17.65 6.11
CA MET A 345 -0.22 -17.79 5.41
C MET A 345 0.26 -19.25 5.38
N LYS A 346 0.20 -19.96 6.53
CA LYS A 346 0.57 -21.39 6.61
C LYS A 346 -0.38 -22.27 5.79
N ALA A 347 -1.68 -21.99 5.82
CA ALA A 347 -2.67 -22.71 5.02
C ALA A 347 -2.48 -22.49 3.50
N SER A 348 -2.13 -21.26 3.09
CA SER A 348 -1.82 -20.94 1.69
C SER A 348 -0.53 -21.62 1.22
N ALA A 349 0.52 -21.63 2.06
CA ALA A 349 1.73 -22.40 1.81
C ALA A 349 1.46 -23.91 1.73
N GLY A 350 0.56 -24.43 2.58
CA GLY A 350 0.07 -25.80 2.53
C GLY A 350 -0.65 -26.14 1.23
N PHE A 351 -1.46 -25.22 0.70
CA PHE A 351 -2.14 -25.38 -0.60
C PHE A 351 -1.16 -25.46 -1.77
N VAL A 352 -0.14 -24.59 -1.80
CA VAL A 352 0.92 -24.62 -2.81
C VAL A 352 1.72 -25.92 -2.71
N SER A 353 2.11 -26.31 -1.49
CA SER A 353 2.84 -27.56 -1.24
C SER A 353 2.03 -28.80 -1.63
N ALA A 354 0.74 -28.84 -1.31
CA ALA A 354 -0.16 -29.92 -1.71
C ALA A 354 -0.30 -29.98 -3.25
N SER A 355 -0.32 -28.82 -3.92
CA SER A 355 -0.36 -28.77 -5.38
C SER A 355 0.92 -29.33 -6.00
N ALA A 356 2.09 -28.93 -5.50
CA ALA A 356 3.39 -29.41 -5.94
C ALA A 356 3.59 -30.91 -5.70
N LEU A 357 3.22 -31.40 -4.51
CA LEU A 357 3.21 -32.82 -4.20
C LEU A 357 2.34 -33.61 -5.17
N GLY A 358 1.17 -33.09 -5.54
CA GLY A 358 0.30 -33.73 -6.51
C GLY A 358 0.92 -33.80 -7.91
N MET A 359 1.62 -32.74 -8.34
CA MET A 359 2.37 -32.73 -9.61
C MET A 359 3.48 -33.78 -9.63
N ALA A 360 4.15 -34.02 -8.50
CA ALA A 360 5.19 -35.05 -8.37
C ALA A 360 4.61 -36.48 -8.30
N CYS A 361 3.56 -36.67 -7.50
CA CYS A 361 2.94 -37.97 -7.28
C CYS A 361 2.22 -38.52 -8.52
N GLY A 362 1.68 -37.66 -9.39
CA GLY A 362 1.02 -38.09 -10.63
C GLY A 362 1.92 -38.97 -11.50
N PRO A 363 3.02 -38.45 -12.06
CA PRO A 363 3.97 -39.22 -12.85
C PRO A 363 4.58 -40.41 -12.08
N ALA A 364 4.80 -40.27 -10.76
CA ALA A 364 5.30 -41.38 -9.94
C ALA A 364 4.32 -42.57 -9.91
N LEU A 365 3.02 -42.31 -9.79
CA LEU A 365 1.98 -43.35 -9.86
C LEU A 365 1.90 -43.95 -11.27
N ALA A 366 2.01 -43.11 -12.31
CA ALA A 366 2.03 -43.57 -13.69
C ALA A 366 3.19 -44.54 -13.95
N ALA A 367 4.38 -44.29 -13.37
CA ALA A 367 5.53 -45.17 -13.47
C ALA A 367 5.28 -46.57 -12.86
N LEU A 368 4.46 -46.65 -11.80
CA LEU A 368 4.08 -47.91 -11.14
C LEU A 368 3.02 -48.70 -11.90
N PHE A 369 2.31 -48.07 -12.83
CA PHE A 369 1.14 -48.62 -13.53
C PHE A 369 1.47 -49.32 -14.87
N GLN A 370 2.70 -49.81 -15.04
CA GLN A 370 3.15 -50.54 -16.23
C GLN A 370 2.69 -52.01 -16.27
N THR A 371 1.44 -52.28 -15.89
CA THR A 371 0.88 -53.65 -15.88
C THR A 371 -0.18 -53.79 -16.95
N ASP A 372 -0.02 -54.78 -17.84
CA ASP A 372 -1.02 -55.16 -18.82
C ASP A 372 -1.82 -56.37 -18.32
N ARG A 373 -3.07 -56.16 -17.91
CA ARG A 373 -4.01 -57.22 -17.54
C ARG A 373 -5.43 -56.89 -18.00
N THR A 374 -6.13 -57.88 -18.52
CA THR A 374 -7.56 -57.78 -18.81
C THR A 374 -8.34 -58.46 -17.69
N ILE A 375 -9.21 -57.72 -17.00
CA ILE A 375 -10.12 -58.25 -15.96
C ILE A 375 -11.55 -57.97 -16.42
N PHE A 376 -12.36 -59.02 -16.63
CA PHE A 376 -13.70 -58.93 -17.26
C PHE A 376 -13.67 -58.26 -18.66
N TRP A 377 -14.63 -57.37 -18.96
CA TRP A 377 -14.78 -56.61 -20.21
C TRP A 377 -13.94 -55.30 -20.21
N ILE A 378 -13.08 -55.09 -19.21
CA ILE A 378 -12.31 -53.85 -19.03
C ILE A 378 -10.82 -54.14 -19.24
N THR A 379 -10.17 -53.32 -20.07
CA THR A 379 -8.72 -53.40 -20.29
C THR A 379 -7.97 -52.54 -19.26
N LEU A 380 -7.04 -53.14 -18.52
CA LEU A 380 -6.11 -52.42 -17.64
C LEU A 380 -4.73 -52.46 -18.29
N ASN A 381 -4.36 -51.37 -18.94
CA ASN A 381 -3.04 -51.16 -19.54
C ASN A 381 -2.42 -49.86 -18.98
N GLU A 382 -1.19 -49.54 -19.40
CA GLU A 382 -0.49 -48.32 -18.99
C GLU A 382 -1.27 -47.01 -19.25
N ASN A 383 -2.19 -47.01 -20.22
CA ASN A 383 -2.96 -45.83 -20.63
C ASN A 383 -4.30 -45.69 -19.87
N THR A 384 -4.98 -46.80 -19.57
CA THR A 384 -6.32 -46.82 -18.94
C THR A 384 -6.27 -46.92 -17.41
N LEU A 385 -5.23 -47.56 -16.86
CA LEU A 385 -5.08 -47.79 -15.42
C LEU A 385 -5.05 -46.48 -14.59
N PRO A 386 -4.39 -45.39 -15.04
CA PRO A 386 -4.50 -44.08 -14.39
C PRO A 386 -5.96 -43.61 -14.19
N GLY A 387 -6.82 -43.80 -15.19
CA GLY A 387 -8.22 -43.38 -15.12
C GLY A 387 -9.03 -44.18 -14.10
N TRP A 388 -8.87 -45.51 -14.07
CA TRP A 388 -9.57 -46.36 -13.10
C TRP A 388 -9.15 -46.09 -11.66
N VAL A 389 -7.85 -45.91 -11.42
CA VAL A 389 -7.32 -45.60 -10.09
C VAL A 389 -7.83 -44.24 -9.60
N MET A 390 -7.81 -43.22 -10.47
CA MET A 390 -8.30 -41.90 -10.09
C MET A 390 -9.82 -41.88 -9.90
N ALA A 391 -10.60 -42.63 -10.69
CA ALA A 391 -12.03 -42.78 -10.46
C ALA A 391 -12.31 -43.36 -9.06
N LEU A 392 -11.60 -44.43 -8.67
CA LEU A 392 -11.72 -45.00 -7.32
C LEU A 392 -11.30 -44.00 -6.23
N ALA A 393 -10.20 -43.27 -6.43
CA ALA A 393 -9.73 -42.27 -5.48
C ALA A 393 -10.75 -41.15 -5.26
N TRP A 394 -11.40 -40.66 -6.33
CA TRP A 394 -12.45 -39.64 -6.24
C TRP A 394 -13.73 -40.17 -5.59
N LEU A 395 -14.06 -41.45 -5.77
CA LEU A 395 -15.17 -42.09 -5.07
C LEU A 395 -14.90 -42.18 -3.55
N VAL A 396 -13.69 -42.61 -3.17
CA VAL A 396 -13.27 -42.66 -1.77
C VAL A 396 -13.26 -41.26 -1.15
N TYR A 397 -12.74 -40.26 -1.88
CA TYR A 397 -12.76 -38.88 -1.45
C TYR A 397 -14.19 -38.34 -1.27
N LEU A 398 -15.10 -38.64 -2.19
CA LEU A 398 -16.52 -38.25 -2.10
C LEU A 398 -17.17 -38.82 -0.84
N LEU A 399 -16.94 -40.10 -0.54
CA LEU A 399 -17.43 -40.72 0.70
C LEU A 399 -16.83 -40.05 1.94
N TRP A 400 -15.53 -39.77 1.93
CA TRP A 400 -14.86 -39.11 3.05
C TRP A 400 -15.36 -37.66 3.26
N LEU A 401 -15.55 -36.92 2.16
CA LEU A 401 -16.10 -35.56 2.15
C LEU A 401 -17.50 -35.54 2.77
N CYS A 402 -18.40 -36.43 2.34
CA CYS A 402 -19.78 -36.50 2.85
C CYS A 402 -19.86 -36.83 4.35
N ILE A 403 -18.88 -37.55 4.90
CA ILE A 403 -18.85 -37.95 6.31
C ILE A 403 -18.21 -36.86 7.19
N SER A 404 -17.12 -36.25 6.72
CA SER A 404 -16.21 -35.47 7.57
C SER A 404 -16.24 -33.96 7.35
N PHE A 405 -16.79 -33.49 6.22
CA PHE A 405 -16.83 -32.07 5.91
C PHE A 405 -17.97 -31.37 6.65
N ARG A 406 -17.63 -30.32 7.39
CA ARG A 406 -18.61 -29.50 8.10
C ARG A 406 -18.65 -28.10 7.51
N GLU A 407 -19.85 -27.68 7.12
CA GLU A 407 -20.11 -26.37 6.51
C GLU A 407 -19.90 -25.26 7.55
N PRO A 408 -19.18 -24.17 7.23
CA PRO A 408 -19.11 -22.99 8.09
C PRO A 408 -20.49 -22.31 8.19
N TYR A 409 -20.84 -21.80 9.38
CA TYR A 409 -22.14 -21.17 9.63
C TYR A 409 -22.22 -19.81 8.89
N ASN A 410 -23.26 -19.61 8.07
CA ASN A 410 -23.54 -18.33 7.40
C ASN A 410 -24.55 -17.53 8.23
N ASP A 411 -24.20 -16.31 8.63
CA ASP A 411 -25.13 -15.38 9.33
C ASP A 411 -26.35 -14.97 8.47
N ASP A 412 -26.31 -15.17 7.14
CA ASP A 412 -27.37 -14.71 6.23
C ASP A 412 -28.60 -15.65 6.12
N LYS A 413 -28.67 -16.73 6.91
CA LYS A 413 -29.76 -17.73 6.81
C LYS A 413 -30.47 -18.00 8.13
N LEU A 414 -30.97 -16.98 8.80
CA LEU A 414 -32.16 -17.10 9.67
C LEU A 414 -32.73 -15.73 10.01
N ASN A 415 -33.71 -15.27 9.21
CA ASN A 415 -34.94 -14.57 9.66
C ASN A 415 -35.76 -14.06 8.46
N PRO A 416 -36.77 -14.79 7.96
CA PRO A 416 -37.90 -14.15 7.28
C PRO A 416 -38.77 -13.42 8.33
N PRO A 417 -39.36 -12.24 8.02
CA PRO A 417 -40.17 -11.50 8.97
C PRO A 417 -41.54 -12.17 9.08
N THR A 418 -41.71 -13.07 10.05
CA THR A 418 -43.03 -13.65 10.35
C THR A 418 -43.37 -13.54 11.83
N ARG A 419 -44.32 -12.62 12.06
CA ARG A 419 -45.17 -12.36 13.22
C ARG A 419 -45.60 -13.62 13.99
N ARG A 420 -45.36 -13.65 15.31
CA ARG A 420 -46.22 -14.19 16.42
C ARG A 420 -45.39 -14.24 17.72
N GLU A 421 -45.58 -13.28 18.64
CA GLU A 421 -46.50 -13.36 19.80
C GLU A 421 -46.11 -14.48 20.77
N THR A 422 -45.35 -14.23 21.84
CA THR A 422 -45.75 -13.74 23.19
C THR A 422 -44.52 -14.01 24.09
N SER A 423 -44.15 -13.31 25.17
CA SER A 423 -44.71 -12.25 26.00
C SER A 423 -43.58 -11.72 26.91
N ASN A 424 -43.65 -10.43 27.25
CA ASN A 424 -42.94 -9.71 28.32
C ASN A 424 -41.50 -9.23 28.06
N GLY A 425 -41.44 -8.00 27.53
CA GLY A 425 -40.23 -7.16 27.48
C GLY A 425 -40.39 -5.95 26.57
N MET A 426 -41.57 -5.33 26.54
CA MET A 426 -41.90 -4.21 25.65
C MET A 426 -41.76 -2.89 26.42
N GLU A 427 -40.54 -2.33 26.51
CA GLU A 427 -40.35 -0.90 26.83
C GLU A 427 -38.91 -0.37 26.60
N THR A 428 -38.13 -0.89 25.63
CA THR A 428 -36.72 -0.42 25.48
C THR A 428 -36.18 -0.31 24.06
N ILE A 429 -37.02 -0.40 23.02
CA ILE A 429 -36.56 -0.33 21.61
C ILE A 429 -37.21 0.83 20.83
N ALA A 430 -38.12 1.59 21.43
CA ALA A 430 -38.71 2.79 20.80
C ALA A 430 -37.88 4.08 21.00
N LEU A 431 -36.68 4.00 21.57
CA LEU A 431 -35.84 5.15 21.92
C LEU A 431 -34.47 5.21 21.20
N GLU A 432 -34.14 4.22 20.36
CA GLU A 432 -32.87 4.20 19.63
C GLU A 432 -32.93 4.82 18.22
N ASN A 433 -34.12 5.05 17.67
CA ASN A 433 -34.29 5.69 16.35
C ASN A 433 -34.61 7.20 16.42
N SER A 434 -34.58 7.83 17.60
CA SER A 434 -34.94 9.25 17.78
C SER A 434 -33.76 10.18 18.13
N VAL A 435 -32.50 9.72 18.04
CA VAL A 435 -31.32 10.54 18.41
C VAL A 435 -30.26 10.60 17.30
N SER A 436 -30.60 10.20 16.08
CA SER A 436 -29.68 10.13 14.93
C SER A 436 -29.95 11.18 13.84
N GLU A 437 -30.71 12.24 14.13
CA GLU A 437 -30.92 13.35 13.19
C GLU A 437 -30.18 14.63 13.65
N PRO A 438 -29.54 15.37 12.74
CA PRO A 438 -28.99 16.68 13.06
C PRO A 438 -30.13 17.69 13.29
N LEU A 439 -30.11 18.33 14.46
CA LEU A 439 -31.06 19.36 14.90
C LEU A 439 -30.99 20.64 14.03
N ILE A 440 -31.79 20.73 12.96
CA ILE A 440 -32.49 21.96 12.51
C ILE A 440 -33.85 21.55 11.91
N GLU A 441 -34.94 22.00 12.54
CA GLU A 441 -36.32 21.83 12.09
C GLU A 441 -36.54 22.45 10.69
N LYS A 442 -37.06 21.66 9.74
CA LYS A 442 -37.90 22.18 8.65
C LYS A 442 -39.35 21.90 9.03
N GLN A 443 -40.14 22.98 9.15
CA GLN A 443 -41.57 22.93 9.37
C GLN A 443 -42.26 22.27 8.17
N ASN A 444 -43.13 21.30 8.47
CA ASN A 444 -44.10 20.76 7.53
C ASN A 444 -45.17 21.82 7.23
N GLU A 445 -45.36 22.15 5.96
CA GLU A 445 -46.67 22.51 5.45
C GLU A 445 -47.07 21.54 4.34
N SER A 446 -48.16 20.84 4.61
CA SER A 446 -48.88 19.94 3.72
C SER A 446 -49.73 20.73 2.74
N HIS A 447 -49.67 20.41 1.45
CA HIS A 447 -50.85 20.44 0.60
C HIS A 447 -50.72 19.44 -0.56
N ASN A 448 -51.74 18.60 -0.69
CA ASN A 448 -52.06 17.82 -1.89
C ASN A 448 -52.50 18.77 -3.00
N ASP A 449 -52.19 18.46 -4.27
CA ASP A 449 -53.17 18.02 -5.28
C ASP A 449 -52.48 17.81 -6.65
N GLU A 450 -53.22 17.14 -7.53
CA GLU A 450 -52.84 16.38 -8.73
C GLU A 450 -52.49 17.23 -9.98
N ASP A 451 -51.83 16.53 -10.92
CA ASP A 451 -51.88 16.64 -12.39
C ASP A 451 -51.00 17.62 -13.20
N ASN A 452 -50.31 16.97 -14.16
CA ASN A 452 -49.90 17.35 -15.53
C ASN A 452 -48.55 18.04 -15.81
N ASP A 453 -47.72 17.24 -16.48
CA ASP A 453 -46.94 17.46 -17.71
C ASP A 453 -45.89 18.57 -17.84
N ASP A 454 -44.77 18.09 -18.39
CA ASP A 454 -43.71 18.72 -19.19
C ASP A 454 -42.45 19.27 -18.50
N ASP A 455 -41.35 18.65 -18.94
CA ASP A 455 -39.96 19.11 -19.07
C ASP A 455 -39.24 19.62 -17.82
N ASP A 456 -38.32 18.78 -17.30
CA ASP A 456 -36.94 19.17 -16.97
C ASP A 456 -36.07 17.93 -16.65
N GLU A 457 -35.06 17.68 -17.49
CA GLU A 457 -33.97 16.73 -17.23
C GLU A 457 -33.01 17.34 -16.19
N GLU A 458 -33.23 17.06 -14.90
CA GLU A 458 -32.21 17.27 -13.86
C GLU A 458 -31.53 15.95 -13.48
N PHE A 459 -30.20 15.97 -13.59
CA PHE A 459 -29.28 14.86 -13.38
C PHE A 459 -29.43 14.21 -11.99
N ASN A 460 -29.65 12.90 -12.02
CA ASN A 460 -29.76 12.03 -10.86
C ASN A 460 -28.37 11.78 -10.21
N ASN A 461 -27.83 12.77 -9.49
CA ASN A 461 -26.51 12.68 -8.82
C ASN A 461 -26.48 11.85 -7.51
N ASN A 462 -27.50 11.03 -7.24
CA ASN A 462 -27.55 10.20 -6.05
C ASN A 462 -27.26 8.71 -6.29
N GLU A 463 -27.06 8.27 -7.54
CA GLU A 463 -26.71 6.86 -7.82
C GLU A 463 -25.19 6.58 -7.77
N GLU A 464 -24.32 7.58 -7.92
CA GLU A 464 -22.85 7.36 -7.88
C GLU A 464 -22.28 7.19 -6.47
N ALA A 465 -22.95 7.70 -5.43
CA ALA A 465 -22.51 7.54 -4.05
C ALA A 465 -22.71 6.11 -3.52
N GLU A 466 -23.70 5.36 -4.05
CA GLU A 466 -23.98 3.96 -3.67
C GLU A 466 -23.12 2.93 -4.43
N GLU A 467 -22.48 3.28 -5.56
CA GLU A 467 -21.59 2.38 -6.31
C GLU A 467 -20.25 2.09 -5.58
N SER A 468 -19.87 2.93 -4.62
CA SER A 468 -18.60 2.81 -3.90
C SER A 468 -18.49 1.55 -3.02
N HIS A 469 -19.60 0.91 -2.65
CA HIS A 469 -19.66 -0.22 -1.70
C HIS A 469 -20.02 -1.60 -2.31
N GLN A 470 -20.21 -1.71 -3.63
CA GLN A 470 -20.66 -2.99 -4.22
C GLN A 470 -19.52 -4.00 -4.50
N PRO A 471 -19.75 -5.32 -4.28
CA PRO A 471 -18.79 -6.37 -4.61
C PRO A 471 -18.57 -6.48 -6.12
N VAL A 472 -17.34 -6.77 -6.54
CA VAL A 472 -16.99 -6.81 -7.97
C VAL A 472 -17.64 -8.01 -8.66
N THR A 473 -18.57 -7.72 -9.58
CA THR A 473 -19.34 -8.71 -10.36
C THR A 473 -18.84 -8.90 -11.79
N SER A 474 -17.89 -8.09 -12.27
CA SER A 474 -17.37 -8.13 -13.65
C SER A 474 -15.83 -8.12 -13.72
N ILE A 475 -15.28 -8.83 -14.71
CA ILE A 475 -13.83 -8.90 -15.01
C ILE A 475 -13.28 -7.51 -15.36
N VAL A 476 -14.05 -6.69 -16.08
CA VAL A 476 -13.59 -5.36 -16.54
C VAL A 476 -13.41 -4.43 -15.35
N SER A 477 -14.37 -4.42 -14.42
CA SER A 477 -14.27 -3.64 -13.19
C SER A 477 -13.13 -4.15 -12.30
N ALA A 478 -12.95 -5.48 -12.21
CA ALA A 478 -11.82 -6.08 -11.48
C ALA A 478 -10.47 -5.64 -12.07
N TYR A 479 -10.33 -5.62 -13.40
CA TYR A 479 -9.09 -5.24 -14.08
C TYR A 479 -8.77 -3.74 -13.99
N LYS A 480 -9.80 -2.87 -13.99
CA LYS A 480 -9.65 -1.43 -13.75
C LYS A 480 -9.13 -1.13 -12.34
N LEU A 481 -9.52 -1.95 -11.35
CA LEU A 481 -9.07 -1.86 -9.96
C LEU A 481 -7.63 -2.36 -9.73
N LEU A 482 -6.99 -3.02 -10.70
CA LEU A 482 -5.61 -3.51 -10.56
C LEU A 482 -4.62 -2.40 -10.91
N THR A 483 -3.70 -2.12 -9.98
CA THR A 483 -2.57 -1.19 -10.21
C THR A 483 -1.67 -1.70 -11.34
N PRO A 484 -0.95 -0.80 -12.04
CA PRO A 484 0.03 -1.18 -13.07
C PRO A 484 1.03 -2.24 -12.58
N SER A 485 1.53 -2.09 -11.35
CA SER A 485 2.43 -3.04 -10.69
C SER A 485 1.84 -4.45 -10.58
N VAL A 486 0.55 -4.56 -10.20
CA VAL A 486 -0.14 -5.87 -10.11
C VAL A 486 -0.38 -6.47 -11.49
N LYS A 487 -0.65 -5.65 -12.52
CA LYS A 487 -0.80 -6.12 -13.90
C LYS A 487 0.51 -6.73 -14.43
N VAL A 488 1.63 -6.07 -14.21
CA VAL A 488 2.97 -6.59 -14.56
C VAL A 488 3.24 -7.90 -13.80
N GLN A 489 2.94 -7.94 -12.51
CA GLN A 489 3.15 -9.13 -11.69
C GLN A 489 2.31 -10.34 -12.15
N LEU A 490 1.04 -10.11 -12.51
CA LEU A 490 0.17 -11.15 -13.08
C LEU A 490 0.67 -11.61 -14.45
N LEU A 491 1.23 -10.70 -15.26
CA LEU A 491 1.82 -11.02 -16.55
C LEU A 491 3.09 -11.87 -16.44
N ILE A 492 3.94 -11.56 -15.45
CA ILE A 492 5.12 -12.35 -15.09
C ILE A 492 4.67 -13.74 -14.64
N TYR A 493 3.74 -13.81 -13.69
CA TYR A 493 3.16 -15.07 -13.21
C TYR A 493 2.60 -15.93 -14.35
N PHE A 494 1.86 -15.30 -15.28
CA PHE A 494 1.34 -15.96 -16.46
C PHE A 494 2.46 -16.58 -17.32
N MET A 495 3.53 -15.85 -17.62
CA MET A 495 4.62 -16.39 -18.47
C MET A 495 5.37 -17.55 -17.85
N LEU A 496 5.49 -17.55 -16.54
CA LEU A 496 6.19 -18.61 -15.83
C LEU A 496 5.36 -19.88 -15.79
N LYS A 497 4.05 -19.73 -15.56
CA LYS A 497 3.13 -20.87 -15.67
C LYS A 497 3.06 -21.41 -17.08
N TYR A 498 3.16 -20.54 -18.08
CA TYR A 498 3.29 -20.95 -19.46
C TYR A 498 4.59 -21.76 -19.68
N ALA A 499 5.75 -21.24 -19.28
CA ALA A 499 7.04 -21.92 -19.47
C ALA A 499 7.12 -23.28 -18.72
N MET A 500 6.61 -23.31 -17.49
CA MET A 500 6.53 -24.53 -16.68
C MET A 500 5.61 -25.57 -17.32
N GLU A 501 4.44 -25.16 -17.82
CA GLU A 501 3.51 -26.09 -18.45
C GLU A 501 4.07 -26.64 -19.78
N VAL A 502 4.70 -25.79 -20.61
CA VAL A 502 5.40 -26.23 -21.83
C VAL A 502 6.44 -27.30 -21.48
N LEU A 503 7.28 -27.06 -20.46
CA LEU A 503 8.31 -28.01 -20.04
C LEU A 503 7.72 -29.37 -19.63
N LEU A 504 6.62 -29.38 -18.87
CA LEU A 504 6.01 -30.61 -18.37
C LEU A 504 5.25 -31.36 -19.47
N ALA A 505 4.42 -30.66 -20.24
CA ALA A 505 3.55 -31.25 -21.25
C ALA A 505 4.31 -31.71 -22.51
N GLU A 506 5.39 -31.03 -22.91
CA GLU A 506 6.22 -31.46 -24.04
C GLU A 506 7.20 -32.58 -23.69
N SER A 507 7.43 -32.84 -22.40
CA SER A 507 8.49 -33.75 -21.96
C SER A 507 8.36 -35.17 -22.50
N SER A 508 7.13 -35.70 -22.64
CA SER A 508 6.89 -37.02 -23.23
C SER A 508 7.25 -37.05 -24.71
N VAL A 509 6.78 -36.07 -25.48
CA VAL A 509 7.02 -35.98 -26.93
C VAL A 509 8.50 -35.76 -27.24
N ILE A 510 9.17 -34.84 -26.54
CA ILE A 510 10.57 -34.48 -26.80
C ILE A 510 11.51 -35.63 -26.44
N THR A 511 11.30 -36.27 -25.28
CA THR A 511 12.19 -37.34 -24.83
C THR A 511 11.98 -38.63 -25.62
N SER A 512 10.76 -38.89 -26.09
CA SER A 512 10.46 -39.98 -27.03
C SER A 512 11.12 -39.73 -28.39
N TYR A 513 11.07 -38.49 -28.92
CA TYR A 513 11.63 -38.14 -30.22
C TYR A 513 13.18 -38.08 -30.23
N TYR A 514 13.80 -37.33 -29.31
CA TYR A 514 15.25 -37.10 -29.31
C TYR A 514 16.05 -38.20 -28.60
N PHE A 515 15.49 -38.82 -27.56
CA PHE A 515 16.23 -39.73 -26.69
C PHE A 515 15.66 -41.16 -26.67
N ILE A 516 14.54 -41.42 -27.35
CA ILE A 516 13.87 -42.72 -27.42
C ILE A 516 13.59 -43.27 -26.00
N TRP A 517 13.05 -42.40 -25.14
CA TRP A 517 12.66 -42.79 -23.78
C TRP A 517 11.33 -43.55 -23.81
N SER A 518 11.22 -44.57 -22.97
CA SER A 518 9.92 -45.22 -22.69
C SER A 518 9.10 -44.36 -21.73
N SER A 519 7.77 -44.49 -21.77
CA SER A 519 6.82 -43.80 -20.89
C SER A 519 7.20 -43.93 -19.40
N GLY A 520 7.77 -45.08 -19.01
CA GLY A 520 8.31 -45.30 -17.67
C GLY A 520 9.51 -44.43 -17.30
N LYS A 521 10.47 -44.20 -18.21
CA LYS A 521 11.61 -43.31 -17.98
C LYS A 521 11.17 -41.85 -17.91
N VAL A 522 10.22 -41.45 -18.75
CA VAL A 522 9.59 -40.12 -18.71
C VAL A 522 8.90 -39.89 -17.37
N ALA A 523 8.13 -40.88 -16.90
CA ALA A 523 7.42 -40.82 -15.63
C ALA A 523 8.38 -40.68 -14.43
N ILE A 524 9.50 -41.42 -14.41
CA ILE A 524 10.54 -41.28 -13.37
C ILE A 524 11.20 -39.90 -13.42
N PHE A 525 11.54 -39.40 -14.61
CA PHE A 525 12.12 -38.07 -14.77
C PHE A 525 11.21 -36.97 -14.22
N LEU A 526 9.93 -36.98 -14.58
CA LEU A 526 8.93 -36.02 -14.09
C LEU A 526 8.69 -36.15 -12.57
N ALA A 527 8.69 -37.38 -12.03
CA ALA A 527 8.58 -37.61 -10.60
C ALA A 527 9.77 -37.03 -9.83
N CYS A 528 11.00 -37.25 -10.32
CA CYS A 528 12.21 -36.66 -9.76
C CYS A 528 12.17 -35.13 -9.82
N LEU A 529 11.74 -34.57 -10.95
CA LEU A 529 11.59 -33.12 -11.14
C LEU A 529 10.59 -32.55 -10.12
N GLY A 530 9.41 -33.14 -9.98
CA GLY A 530 8.39 -32.70 -9.02
C GLY A 530 8.79 -32.85 -7.54
N LEU A 531 9.58 -33.87 -7.18
CA LEU A 531 10.07 -34.04 -5.80
C LEU A 531 11.05 -32.94 -5.38
N THR A 532 11.70 -32.26 -6.33
CA THR A 532 12.61 -31.15 -6.02
C THR A 532 11.90 -29.93 -5.43
N VAL A 533 10.58 -29.81 -5.58
CA VAL A 533 9.82 -28.67 -5.02
C VAL A 533 9.83 -28.63 -3.50
N LEU A 534 9.83 -29.79 -2.84
CA LEU A 534 9.80 -29.87 -1.37
C LEU A 534 11.03 -29.22 -0.71
N PRO A 535 12.28 -29.64 -1.03
CA PRO A 535 13.45 -29.02 -0.44
C PRO A 535 13.59 -27.55 -0.84
N VAL A 536 13.19 -27.19 -2.07
CA VAL A 536 13.22 -25.81 -2.56
C VAL A 536 12.29 -24.91 -1.75
N ASN A 537 11.03 -25.31 -1.53
CA ASN A 537 10.07 -24.52 -0.75
C ASN A 537 10.51 -24.35 0.71
N VAL A 538 11.12 -25.37 1.31
CA VAL A 538 11.70 -25.28 2.66
C VAL A 538 12.87 -24.28 2.69
N LEU A 539 13.76 -24.35 1.71
CA LEU A 539 14.94 -23.48 1.61
C LEU A 539 14.54 -22.01 1.38
N VAL A 540 13.57 -21.77 0.50
CA VAL A 540 13.03 -20.43 0.24
C VAL A 540 12.36 -19.86 1.48
N GLY A 541 11.47 -20.64 2.11
CA GLY A 541 10.68 -20.19 3.25
C GLY A 541 11.49 -19.98 4.54
N SER A 542 12.56 -20.75 4.76
CA SER A 542 13.38 -20.66 5.98
C SER A 542 14.61 -19.78 5.85
N TYR A 543 15.26 -19.75 4.68
CA TYR A 543 16.57 -19.13 4.49
C TYR A 543 16.50 -17.87 3.62
N LEU A 544 15.94 -17.96 2.40
CA LEU A 544 15.88 -16.81 1.48
C LEU A 544 14.96 -15.69 1.98
N SER A 545 13.79 -16.05 2.53
CA SER A 545 12.82 -15.05 3.04
C SER A 545 13.35 -14.22 4.21
N ASN A 546 14.38 -14.68 4.92
CA ASN A 546 14.97 -13.96 6.06
C ASN A 546 16.22 -13.16 5.67
N MET A 547 16.85 -13.47 4.53
CA MET A 547 18.10 -12.86 4.09
C MET A 547 17.95 -11.84 2.96
N PHE A 548 16.92 -11.98 2.12
CA PHE A 548 16.74 -11.17 0.93
C PHE A 548 15.33 -10.60 0.86
N GLU A 549 15.21 -9.39 0.32
CA GLU A 549 13.90 -8.78 0.04
C GLU A 549 13.18 -9.57 -1.06
N GLU A 550 11.86 -9.72 -0.97
CA GLU A 550 11.04 -10.50 -1.91
C GLU A 550 11.25 -10.06 -3.38
N ARG A 551 11.52 -8.76 -3.62
CA ARG A 551 11.83 -8.21 -4.95
C ARG A 551 13.18 -8.67 -5.51
N GLN A 552 14.19 -8.89 -4.66
CA GLN A 552 15.50 -9.39 -5.09
C GLN A 552 15.42 -10.88 -5.44
N VAL A 553 14.65 -11.65 -4.67
CA VAL A 553 14.39 -13.07 -4.96
C VAL A 553 13.61 -13.20 -6.27
N LEU A 554 12.65 -12.30 -6.52
CA LEU A 554 11.93 -12.21 -7.80
C LEU A 554 12.90 -12.01 -8.98
N LEU A 555 13.74 -10.97 -8.95
CA LEU A 555 14.67 -10.71 -10.04
C LEU A 555 15.65 -11.88 -10.26
N ALA A 556 16.21 -12.43 -9.18
CA ALA A 556 17.15 -13.53 -9.25
C ALA A 556 16.54 -14.79 -9.87
N ALA A 557 15.34 -15.18 -9.45
CA ALA A 557 14.68 -16.36 -10.02
C ALA A 557 14.19 -16.13 -11.45
N GLU A 558 13.85 -14.89 -11.84
CA GLU A 558 13.56 -14.58 -13.26
C GLU A 558 14.80 -14.77 -14.14
N ILE A 559 15.97 -14.26 -13.72
CA ILE A 559 17.25 -14.47 -14.42
C ILE A 559 17.54 -15.98 -14.55
N MET A 560 17.30 -16.75 -13.48
CA MET A 560 17.55 -18.20 -13.48
C MET A 560 16.60 -18.97 -14.42
N VAL A 561 15.32 -18.58 -14.51
CA VAL A 561 14.39 -19.11 -15.52
C VAL A 561 14.88 -18.78 -16.93
N CYS A 562 15.34 -17.55 -17.14
CA CYS A 562 15.87 -17.09 -18.43
C CYS A 562 17.07 -17.93 -18.87
N ILE A 563 18.02 -18.16 -17.96
CA ILE A 563 19.17 -19.04 -18.17
C ILE A 563 18.72 -20.48 -18.49
N GLY A 564 17.75 -21.01 -17.75
CA GLY A 564 17.19 -22.35 -17.99
C GLY A 564 16.57 -22.50 -19.37
N ILE A 565 15.79 -21.50 -19.80
CA ILE A 565 15.18 -21.46 -21.14
C ILE A 565 16.26 -21.41 -22.22
N VAL A 566 17.31 -20.56 -22.06
CA VAL A 566 18.43 -20.48 -23.02
C VAL A 566 19.16 -21.80 -23.17
N PHE A 567 19.42 -22.51 -22.06
CA PHE A 567 20.04 -23.85 -22.11
C PHE A 567 19.15 -24.90 -22.78
N SER A 568 17.84 -24.68 -22.83
CA SER A 568 16.88 -25.56 -23.51
C SER A 568 16.85 -25.39 -25.03
N PHE A 569 17.35 -24.27 -25.58
CA PHE A 569 17.38 -24.06 -27.03
C PHE A 569 18.45 -24.94 -27.70
N GLN A 570 18.06 -25.56 -28.83
CA GLN A 570 19.01 -26.24 -29.69
C GLN A 570 19.62 -25.24 -30.67
N VAL A 571 20.82 -24.72 -30.35
CA VAL A 571 21.48 -23.70 -31.16
C VAL A 571 22.55 -24.29 -32.10
N ILE A 572 23.46 -25.18 -31.63
CA ILE A 572 24.63 -25.65 -32.43
C ILE A 572 25.04 -27.13 -32.17
N ILE A 573 24.81 -27.69 -30.98
CA ILE A 573 25.27 -29.04 -30.57
C ILE A 573 24.12 -30.06 -30.64
N PRO A 574 24.35 -31.36 -30.94
CA PRO A 574 23.32 -32.40 -30.77
C PRO A 574 22.77 -32.38 -29.33
N TYR A 575 21.45 -32.31 -29.22
CA TYR A 575 20.75 -32.19 -27.94
C TYR A 575 21.13 -33.36 -27.02
N SER A 576 21.73 -33.07 -25.87
CA SER A 576 22.22 -34.10 -24.94
C SER A 576 21.26 -34.29 -23.77
N VAL A 577 21.19 -35.51 -23.25
CA VAL A 577 20.37 -35.82 -22.07
C VAL A 577 20.74 -34.94 -20.86
N PRO A 578 22.03 -34.72 -20.52
CA PRO A 578 22.39 -33.86 -19.39
C PRO A 578 21.96 -32.40 -19.60
N GLN A 579 22.09 -31.88 -20.83
CA GLN A 579 21.64 -30.52 -21.15
C GLN A 579 20.15 -30.35 -20.90
N TYR A 580 19.32 -31.29 -21.39
CA TYR A 580 17.86 -31.25 -21.20
C TYR A 580 17.46 -31.40 -19.74
N VAL A 581 18.07 -32.33 -19.01
CA VAL A 581 17.76 -32.55 -17.58
C VAL A 581 18.17 -31.34 -16.74
N CYS A 582 19.32 -30.74 -17.01
CA CYS A 582 19.78 -29.53 -16.30
C CYS A 582 18.94 -28.30 -16.64
N SER A 583 18.58 -28.08 -17.91
CA SER A 583 17.72 -26.95 -18.30
C SER A 583 16.32 -27.09 -17.71
N ALA A 584 15.75 -28.30 -17.73
CA ALA A 584 14.45 -28.60 -17.13
C ALA A 584 14.45 -28.38 -15.62
N LEU A 585 15.47 -28.89 -14.91
CA LEU A 585 15.60 -28.70 -13.47
C LEU A 585 15.73 -27.23 -13.10
N LEU A 586 16.56 -26.48 -13.82
CA LEU A 586 16.80 -25.05 -13.55
C LEU A 586 15.53 -24.23 -13.76
N THR A 587 14.85 -24.44 -14.90
CA THR A 587 13.62 -23.73 -15.26
C THR A 587 12.49 -24.05 -14.27
N PHE A 588 12.32 -25.32 -13.92
CA PHE A 588 11.26 -25.78 -13.03
C PHE A 588 11.45 -25.27 -11.59
N VAL A 589 12.66 -25.42 -11.03
CA VAL A 589 12.96 -24.95 -9.67
C VAL A 589 12.80 -23.44 -9.59
N ALA A 590 13.35 -22.68 -10.53
CA ALA A 590 13.26 -21.23 -10.51
C ALA A 590 11.82 -20.72 -10.67
N ALA A 591 11.00 -21.37 -11.52
CA ALA A 591 9.59 -21.04 -11.67
C ALA A 591 8.76 -21.31 -10.40
N GLU A 592 9.05 -22.40 -9.68
CA GLU A 592 8.39 -22.75 -8.41
C GLU A 592 8.74 -21.76 -7.28
N VAL A 593 10.02 -21.38 -7.15
CA VAL A 593 10.44 -20.32 -6.22
C VAL A 593 9.69 -19.03 -6.51
N LEU A 594 9.60 -18.65 -7.79
CA LEU A 594 8.97 -17.40 -8.19
C LEU A 594 7.46 -17.41 -7.97
N GLU A 595 6.78 -18.55 -8.14
CA GLU A 595 5.36 -18.67 -7.81
C GLU A 595 5.11 -18.38 -6.33
N GLY A 596 5.92 -18.92 -5.42
CA GLY A 596 5.81 -18.67 -3.99
C GLY A 596 5.95 -17.19 -3.64
N VAL A 597 6.95 -16.53 -4.22
CA VAL A 597 7.22 -15.09 -4.02
C VAL A 597 6.12 -14.22 -4.65
N ASN A 598 5.67 -14.54 -5.87
CA ASN A 598 4.60 -13.81 -6.55
C ASN A 598 3.28 -13.87 -5.80
N LEU A 599 2.94 -15.03 -5.21
CA LEU A 599 1.74 -15.18 -4.39
C LEU A 599 1.82 -14.35 -3.10
N SER A 600 2.99 -14.32 -2.46
CA SER A 600 3.22 -13.50 -1.26
C SER A 600 3.01 -12.02 -1.58
N LEU A 601 3.62 -11.53 -2.67
CA LEU A 601 3.51 -10.15 -3.11
C LEU A 601 2.08 -9.77 -3.52
N LEU A 602 1.40 -10.59 -4.32
CA LEU A 602 -0.01 -10.36 -4.71
C LEU A 602 -0.93 -10.29 -3.50
N SER A 603 -0.68 -11.08 -2.45
CA SER A 603 -1.48 -11.06 -1.22
C SER A 603 -1.34 -9.77 -0.41
N ARG A 604 -0.21 -9.05 -0.56
CA ARG A 604 0.07 -7.79 0.13
C ARG A 604 -0.41 -6.57 -0.63
N VAL A 605 -0.40 -6.62 -1.97
CA VAL A 605 -0.69 -5.48 -2.85
C VAL A 605 -2.17 -5.46 -3.32
N MET A 606 -2.93 -6.55 -3.13
CA MET A 606 -4.35 -6.56 -3.52
C MET A 606 -5.25 -5.72 -2.61
N SER A 607 -6.04 -4.84 -3.23
CA SER A 607 -7.08 -4.02 -2.59
C SER A 607 -8.06 -4.84 -1.75
N SER A 608 -8.53 -4.26 -0.63
CA SER A 608 -9.57 -4.85 0.22
C SER A 608 -10.88 -5.12 -0.55
N ARG A 609 -11.17 -4.37 -1.62
CA ARG A 609 -12.34 -4.56 -2.50
C ARG A 609 -12.30 -5.91 -3.24
N LEU A 610 -11.12 -6.43 -3.54
CA LEU A 610 -10.92 -7.75 -4.17
C LEU A 610 -10.96 -8.92 -3.16
N LYS A 611 -11.24 -8.65 -1.88
CA LYS A 611 -11.46 -9.70 -0.86
C LYS A 611 -12.90 -10.24 -0.85
N ARG A 612 -13.87 -9.53 -1.44
CA ARG A 612 -15.31 -9.91 -1.48
C ARG A 612 -15.84 -9.93 -2.93
N GLY A 613 -16.76 -10.84 -3.22
CA GLY A 613 -17.40 -10.97 -4.55
C GLY A 613 -16.92 -12.17 -5.38
N THR A 614 -17.44 -12.28 -6.61
CA THR A 614 -17.16 -13.41 -7.53
C THR A 614 -15.74 -13.35 -8.09
N TYR A 615 -15.25 -12.15 -8.41
CA TYR A 615 -13.89 -11.90 -8.94
C TYR A 615 -12.91 -11.48 -7.84
N ASN A 616 -12.74 -12.36 -6.84
CA ASN A 616 -11.80 -12.12 -5.76
C ASN A 616 -10.34 -12.36 -6.19
N GLY A 617 -9.40 -11.90 -5.37
CA GLY A 617 -7.96 -12.05 -5.60
C GLY A 617 -7.48 -13.51 -5.73
N GLY A 618 -8.13 -14.43 -5.02
CA GLY A 618 -7.86 -15.87 -5.10
C GLY A 618 -8.25 -16.48 -6.44
N LEU A 619 -9.35 -16.01 -7.05
CA LEU A 619 -9.78 -16.38 -8.38
C LEU A 619 -8.80 -15.82 -9.42
N LEU A 620 -8.47 -14.52 -9.36
CA LEU A 620 -7.56 -13.88 -10.33
C LEU A 620 -6.20 -14.59 -10.43
N SER A 621 -5.61 -14.97 -9.29
CA SER A 621 -4.35 -15.72 -9.27
C SER A 621 -4.50 -17.13 -9.84
N THR A 622 -5.59 -17.84 -9.51
CA THR A 622 -5.85 -19.18 -10.05
C THR A 622 -6.15 -19.15 -11.55
N GLU A 623 -6.86 -18.13 -12.03
CA GLU A 623 -7.21 -17.92 -13.43
C GLU A 623 -6.01 -17.57 -14.29
N ALA A 624 -5.15 -16.65 -13.84
CA ALA A 624 -3.94 -16.30 -14.58
C ALA A 624 -3.05 -17.53 -14.83
N GLY A 625 -2.90 -18.40 -13.83
CA GLY A 625 -2.15 -19.65 -13.97
C GLY A 625 -2.84 -20.68 -14.87
N THR A 626 -4.16 -20.80 -14.80
CA THR A 626 -4.93 -21.75 -15.62
C THR A 626 -4.96 -21.33 -17.09
N LEU A 627 -5.15 -20.03 -17.37
CA LEU A 627 -5.08 -19.45 -18.71
C LEU A 627 -3.69 -19.66 -19.33
N ALA A 628 -2.62 -19.52 -18.55
CA ALA A 628 -1.27 -19.79 -19.02
C ALA A 628 -1.09 -21.22 -19.51
N ARG A 629 -1.68 -22.22 -18.82
CA ARG A 629 -1.67 -23.63 -19.24
C ARG A 629 -2.42 -23.84 -20.54
N VAL A 630 -3.62 -23.26 -20.67
CA VAL A 630 -4.41 -23.34 -21.90
C VAL A 630 -3.62 -22.83 -23.10
N VAL A 631 -2.95 -21.69 -22.94
CA VAL A 631 -2.14 -21.09 -24.01
C VAL A 631 -0.91 -21.95 -24.30
N ALA A 632 -0.26 -22.53 -23.28
CA ALA A 632 0.86 -23.46 -23.45
C ALA A 632 0.45 -24.73 -24.22
N ASP A 633 -0.58 -25.44 -23.77
CA ASP A 633 -1.07 -26.68 -24.37
C ASP A 633 -1.57 -26.48 -25.82
N GLY A 634 -2.21 -25.32 -26.07
CA GLY A 634 -2.59 -24.88 -27.41
C GLY A 634 -1.37 -24.61 -28.30
N ALA A 635 -0.35 -23.94 -27.75
CA ALA A 635 0.90 -23.66 -28.46
C ALA A 635 1.65 -24.95 -28.84
N ILE A 636 1.70 -25.96 -27.97
CA ILE A 636 2.30 -27.28 -28.26
C ILE A 636 1.60 -27.93 -29.47
N THR A 637 0.27 -27.93 -29.46
CA THR A 637 -0.52 -28.54 -30.53
C THR A 637 -0.33 -27.80 -31.86
N LEU A 638 -0.32 -26.46 -31.84
CA LEU A 638 -0.11 -25.60 -33.01
C LEU A 638 1.32 -25.72 -33.57
N ALA A 639 2.33 -25.65 -32.70
CA ALA A 639 3.73 -25.78 -33.09
C ALA A 639 4.05 -27.19 -33.62
N GLY A 640 3.32 -28.21 -33.15
CA GLY A 640 3.38 -29.58 -33.67
C GLY A 640 3.08 -29.69 -35.18
N TYR A 641 2.24 -28.82 -35.74
CA TYR A 641 1.99 -28.78 -37.20
C TYR A 641 3.21 -28.29 -38.00
N GLY A 642 4.10 -27.51 -37.38
CA GLY A 642 5.35 -26.99 -37.97
C GLY A 642 6.53 -27.97 -37.96
N GLY A 643 6.34 -29.17 -37.39
CA GLY A 643 7.32 -30.25 -37.30
C GLY A 643 8.00 -30.38 -35.94
N MET A 644 8.18 -31.63 -35.47
CA MET A 644 8.72 -31.97 -34.14
C MET A 644 10.10 -31.37 -33.84
N ASN A 645 10.94 -31.15 -34.87
CA ASN A 645 12.27 -30.56 -34.73
C ASN A 645 12.28 -29.10 -34.24
N LYS A 646 11.20 -28.35 -34.50
CA LYS A 646 11.09 -26.93 -34.13
C LYS A 646 10.16 -26.69 -32.93
N LEU A 647 9.57 -27.75 -32.37
CA LEU A 647 8.56 -27.69 -31.33
C LEU A 647 9.03 -26.86 -30.13
N LEU A 648 10.12 -27.28 -29.50
CA LEU A 648 10.71 -26.64 -28.32
C LEU A 648 11.13 -25.18 -28.57
N ASN A 649 11.72 -24.91 -29.74
CA ASN A 649 12.17 -23.56 -30.09
C ASN A 649 10.99 -22.61 -30.35
N ALA A 650 9.88 -23.12 -30.89
CA ALA A 650 8.68 -22.33 -31.19
C ALA A 650 7.84 -22.05 -29.94
N THR A 651 7.75 -23.01 -29.00
CA THR A 651 6.93 -22.88 -27.79
C THR A 651 7.60 -22.06 -26.69
N LEU A 652 8.94 -22.06 -26.58
CA LEU A 652 9.67 -21.28 -25.56
C LEU A 652 10.06 -19.85 -25.99
N LEU A 653 9.94 -19.51 -27.28
CA LEU A 653 10.31 -18.18 -27.80
C LEU A 653 9.53 -17.01 -27.16
N PRO A 654 8.20 -17.12 -26.92
CA PRO A 654 7.42 -16.07 -26.24
C PRO A 654 7.89 -15.80 -24.80
N SER A 655 8.31 -16.86 -24.10
CA SER A 655 8.83 -16.77 -22.73
C SER A 655 10.20 -16.08 -22.68
N LEU A 656 11.06 -16.35 -23.66
CA LEU A 656 12.38 -15.71 -23.80
C LEU A 656 12.25 -14.22 -24.12
N TYR A 657 11.39 -13.84 -25.07
CA TYR A 657 11.16 -12.44 -25.45
C TYR A 657 10.71 -11.57 -24.27
N ARG A 658 9.81 -12.10 -23.43
CA ARG A 658 9.33 -11.33 -22.26
C ARG A 658 10.35 -11.27 -21.13
N SER A 659 11.08 -12.35 -20.87
CA SER A 659 12.09 -12.34 -19.81
C SER A 659 13.29 -11.44 -20.14
N MET A 660 13.62 -11.27 -21.43
CA MET A 660 14.58 -10.23 -21.86
C MET A 660 14.02 -8.81 -21.79
N GLY A 661 12.69 -8.64 -21.94
CA GLY A 661 11.98 -7.36 -21.81
C GLY A 661 11.61 -6.97 -20.37
N SER A 662 11.84 -7.84 -19.37
CA SER A 662 11.63 -7.55 -17.95
C SER A 662 12.72 -6.68 -17.33
N ASN A 663 13.79 -6.40 -18.08
CA ASN A 663 14.61 -5.19 -17.88
C ASN A 663 13.81 -3.93 -18.31
N ALA A 664 12.55 -3.81 -17.88
CA ALA A 664 12.00 -2.51 -17.65
C ALA A 664 12.86 -1.90 -16.54
N GLU A 665 13.91 -1.18 -16.94
CA GLU A 665 14.45 -0.10 -16.12
C GLU A 665 13.26 0.51 -15.40
N LEU A 666 13.29 0.50 -14.06
CA LEU A 666 12.37 1.30 -13.26
C LEU A 666 12.36 2.67 -13.93
N LEU A 667 11.27 2.97 -14.65
CA LEU A 667 11.11 4.26 -15.31
C LEU A 667 11.19 5.27 -14.18
N GLU A 668 12.35 5.91 -14.06
CA GLU A 668 12.54 6.98 -13.11
C GLU A 668 11.50 8.04 -13.48
N GLY A 669 10.64 8.39 -12.52
CA GLY A 669 9.61 9.39 -12.74
C GLY A 669 10.26 10.68 -13.20
N THR A 670 9.67 11.31 -14.21
CA THR A 670 10.08 12.63 -14.71
C THR A 670 8.86 13.54 -14.66
N VAL A 671 9.07 14.84 -14.76
CA VAL A 671 7.98 15.84 -14.78
C VAL A 671 7.35 15.97 -16.18
N LYS A 672 7.66 15.06 -17.11
CA LYS A 672 7.15 15.10 -18.49
C LYS A 672 5.64 15.03 -18.59
N ASN A 673 5.00 14.22 -17.75
CA ASN A 673 3.55 14.12 -17.67
C ASN A 673 2.87 15.48 -17.46
N VAL A 674 3.45 16.34 -16.60
CA VAL A 674 2.92 17.69 -16.34
C VAL A 674 3.12 18.60 -17.56
N LEU A 675 4.21 18.41 -18.31
CA LEU A 675 4.48 19.19 -19.53
C LEU A 675 3.61 18.76 -20.71
N GLU A 676 3.27 17.47 -20.80
CA GLU A 676 2.46 16.87 -21.87
C GLU A 676 0.96 17.13 -21.68
N GLN A 677 0.51 17.36 -20.45
CA GLN A 677 -0.90 17.60 -20.15
C GLN A 677 -1.28 19.04 -20.47
N ASP A 678 -1.85 19.25 -21.66
CA ASP A 678 -2.18 20.59 -22.15
C ASP A 678 -3.34 21.27 -21.41
N SER A 679 -4.20 20.51 -20.71
CA SER A 679 -5.37 21.03 -20.00
C SER A 679 -5.04 21.74 -18.68
N LEU A 680 -3.84 21.52 -18.10
CA LEU A 680 -3.47 22.08 -16.80
C LEU A 680 -3.41 23.61 -16.85
N LYS A 681 -4.18 24.23 -15.96
CA LYS A 681 -4.23 25.69 -15.74
C LYS A 681 -3.53 26.09 -14.44
N TRP A 682 -3.60 25.24 -13.42
CA TRP A 682 -3.09 25.54 -12.08
C TRP A 682 -2.08 24.48 -11.63
N ILE A 683 -0.84 24.88 -11.39
CA ILE A 683 0.22 23.97 -10.92
C ILE A 683 0.76 24.49 -9.60
N PHE A 684 0.49 23.78 -8.52
CA PHE A 684 1.00 24.12 -7.20
C PHE A 684 2.31 23.40 -6.94
N VAL A 685 3.31 24.11 -6.43
CA VAL A 685 4.57 23.53 -5.98
C VAL A 685 4.73 23.79 -4.49
N GLY A 686 4.85 22.72 -3.70
CA GLY A 686 4.88 22.85 -2.24
C GLY A 686 5.63 21.75 -1.52
N GLY A 687 5.97 22.02 -0.26
CA GLY A 687 6.85 21.15 0.52
C GLY A 687 7.33 21.82 1.80
N LYS A 688 8.17 21.11 2.54
CA LYS A 688 8.76 21.65 3.78
C LYS A 688 9.70 22.84 3.49
N GLY A 689 9.89 23.75 4.44
CA GLY A 689 10.93 24.78 4.34
C GLY A 689 12.34 24.19 4.16
N GLY A 690 13.14 24.77 3.26
CA GLY A 690 14.55 24.38 3.04
C GLY A 690 14.82 23.25 2.04
N VAL A 691 13.82 22.80 1.27
CA VAL A 691 13.97 21.68 0.30
C VAL A 691 14.23 22.12 -1.15
N GLY A 692 14.27 23.42 -1.42
CA GLY A 692 14.48 23.98 -2.77
C GLY A 692 13.21 24.16 -3.62
N LYS A 693 12.07 24.48 -2.98
CA LYS A 693 10.76 24.67 -3.65
C LYS A 693 10.83 25.74 -4.75
N THR A 694 11.33 26.93 -4.42
CA THR A 694 11.41 28.07 -5.34
C THR A 694 12.30 27.79 -6.56
N THR A 695 13.40 27.05 -6.39
CA THR A 695 14.22 26.58 -7.51
C THR A 695 13.42 25.61 -8.39
N CYS A 696 12.70 24.66 -7.79
CA CYS A 696 11.89 23.70 -8.54
C CYS A 696 10.72 24.37 -9.27
N SER A 697 10.00 25.29 -8.64
CA SER A 697 8.89 26.04 -9.27
C SER A 697 9.38 26.94 -10.40
N SER A 698 10.52 27.60 -10.22
CA SER A 698 11.17 28.39 -11.28
C SER A 698 11.52 27.52 -12.49
N ILE A 699 12.10 26.33 -12.26
CA ILE A 699 12.46 25.39 -13.33
C ILE A 699 11.24 24.83 -14.04
N VAL A 700 10.23 24.40 -13.30
CA VAL A 700 8.96 23.93 -13.88
C VAL A 700 8.34 25.02 -14.76
N SER A 701 8.40 26.28 -14.33
CA SER A 701 7.90 27.42 -15.12
C SER A 701 8.72 27.67 -16.39
N ILE A 702 10.05 27.54 -16.32
CA ILE A 702 10.95 27.61 -17.48
C ILE A 702 10.62 26.50 -18.49
N LEU A 703 10.39 25.27 -18.01
CA LEU A 703 10.05 24.14 -18.87
C LEU A 703 8.67 24.33 -19.51
N LEU A 704 7.67 24.78 -18.75
CA LEU A 704 6.35 25.10 -19.26
C LEU A 704 6.40 26.22 -20.31
N ALA A 705 7.26 27.23 -20.13
CA ALA A 705 7.41 28.32 -21.11
C ALA A 705 7.92 27.83 -22.48
N THR A 706 8.49 26.63 -22.57
CA THR A 706 8.87 26.03 -23.87
C THR A 706 7.72 25.35 -24.61
N VAL A 707 6.67 24.94 -23.89
CA VAL A 707 5.53 24.18 -24.42
C VAL A 707 4.25 25.01 -24.48
N ARG A 708 4.10 26.00 -23.59
CA ARG A 708 2.89 26.79 -23.39
C ARG A 708 2.98 28.19 -24.00
N GLU A 709 1.83 28.76 -24.37
CA GLU A 709 1.75 30.08 -24.98
C GLU A 709 2.13 31.20 -24.00
N SER A 710 1.65 31.13 -22.75
CA SER A 710 1.90 32.15 -21.73
C SER A 710 1.92 31.55 -20.31
N VAL A 711 2.99 31.78 -19.56
CA VAL A 711 3.22 31.19 -18.23
C VAL A 711 3.39 32.29 -17.20
N LEU A 712 2.68 32.18 -16.07
CA LEU A 712 2.84 33.07 -14.92
C LEU A 712 3.31 32.26 -13.70
N ILE A 713 4.44 32.62 -13.11
CA ILE A 713 4.85 32.13 -11.80
C ILE A 713 4.49 33.15 -10.71
N ILE A 714 3.84 32.67 -9.65
CA ILE A 714 3.43 33.47 -8.51
C ILE A 714 4.06 32.91 -7.26
N SER A 715 4.84 33.71 -6.53
CA SER A 715 5.31 33.32 -5.20
C SER A 715 4.47 33.94 -4.11
N THR A 716 4.02 33.09 -3.20
CA THR A 716 3.35 33.49 -1.94
C THR A 716 4.28 33.33 -0.73
N ASP A 717 5.57 33.08 -0.96
CA ASP A 717 6.57 32.93 0.10
C ASP A 717 7.04 34.34 0.57
N PRO A 718 6.87 34.71 1.85
CA PRO A 718 7.27 36.02 2.36
C PRO A 718 8.77 36.33 2.23
N ALA A 719 9.60 35.31 1.96
CA ALA A 719 11.04 35.46 1.85
C ALA A 719 11.53 36.08 0.52
N HIS A 720 10.65 36.39 -0.44
CA HIS A 720 11.01 36.97 -1.75
C HIS A 720 12.07 36.15 -2.53
N ASN A 721 12.05 34.82 -2.37
CA ASN A 721 13.06 33.91 -2.93
C ASN A 721 13.05 33.86 -4.48
N LEU A 722 11.96 34.26 -5.12
CA LEU A 722 11.80 34.19 -6.58
C LEU A 722 12.69 35.23 -7.28
N SER A 723 12.78 36.43 -6.70
CA SER A 723 13.67 37.49 -7.18
C SER A 723 15.14 37.10 -7.15
N ASP A 724 15.56 36.38 -6.11
CA ASP A 724 16.93 35.87 -5.97
C ASP A 724 17.22 34.73 -6.97
N ALA A 725 16.26 33.82 -7.16
CA ALA A 725 16.40 32.70 -8.09
C ALA A 725 16.63 33.19 -9.54
N PHE A 726 15.86 34.17 -10.00
CA PHE A 726 16.00 34.75 -11.35
C PHE A 726 17.02 35.90 -11.44
N GLN A 727 17.57 36.35 -10.30
CA GLN A 727 18.41 37.55 -10.22
C GLN A 727 17.75 38.80 -10.81
N GLN A 728 16.44 38.93 -10.60
CA GLN A 728 15.59 40.00 -11.12
C GLN A 728 14.55 40.34 -10.08
N LYS A 729 14.40 41.62 -9.74
CA LYS A 729 13.42 42.04 -8.73
C LYS A 729 12.00 42.00 -9.30
N PHE A 730 11.10 41.29 -8.62
CA PHE A 730 9.67 41.25 -8.95
C PHE A 730 8.84 42.07 -7.96
N THR A 731 7.58 42.30 -8.31
CA THR A 731 6.63 43.11 -7.52
C THR A 731 5.26 42.43 -7.52
N LYS A 732 4.26 43.06 -6.86
CA LYS A 732 2.87 42.61 -6.86
C LYS A 732 2.22 42.57 -8.26
N SER A 733 2.79 43.26 -9.26
CA SER A 733 2.32 43.22 -10.66
C SER A 733 3.17 42.27 -11.52
N PRO A 734 2.54 41.46 -12.40
CA PRO A 734 3.26 40.58 -13.32
C PRO A 734 4.30 41.31 -14.16
N SER A 735 5.53 40.83 -14.12
CA SER A 735 6.66 41.38 -14.86
C SER A 735 7.30 40.29 -15.71
N LEU A 736 7.71 40.63 -16.94
CA LEU A 736 8.37 39.68 -17.83
C LEU A 736 9.73 39.26 -17.27
N VAL A 737 10.01 37.95 -17.26
CA VAL A 737 11.31 37.42 -16.84
C VAL A 737 12.34 37.63 -17.95
N ASN A 738 13.51 38.17 -17.60
CA ASN A 738 14.59 38.42 -18.55
C ASN A 738 14.97 37.12 -19.29
N GLY A 739 15.16 37.20 -20.62
CA GLY A 739 15.54 36.03 -21.43
C GLY A 739 14.39 35.11 -21.84
N PHE A 740 13.14 35.49 -21.57
CA PHE A 740 11.92 34.83 -22.03
C PHE A 740 10.96 35.84 -22.68
N SER A 741 10.12 35.38 -23.62
CA SER A 741 9.08 36.19 -24.27
C SER A 741 7.69 35.98 -23.69
N ASN A 742 7.49 34.87 -22.96
CA ASN A 742 6.20 34.37 -22.53
C ASN A 742 6.17 33.90 -21.06
N LEU A 743 7.25 34.11 -20.29
CA LEU A 743 7.32 33.79 -18.87
C LEU A 743 7.25 35.08 -18.04
N TYR A 744 6.25 35.16 -17.17
CA TYR A 744 5.99 36.28 -16.29
C TYR A 744 6.12 35.83 -14.84
N ALA A 745 6.57 36.73 -13.98
CA ALA A 745 6.72 36.48 -12.55
C ALA A 745 6.10 37.60 -11.73
N MET A 746 5.51 37.22 -10.60
CA MET A 746 4.99 38.15 -9.59
C MET A 746 5.21 37.58 -8.18
N GLU A 747 5.39 38.47 -7.22
CA GLU A 747 5.53 38.14 -5.81
C GLU A 747 4.44 38.85 -5.03
N ILE A 748 3.68 38.08 -4.23
CA ILE A 748 2.61 38.61 -3.40
C ILE A 748 2.96 38.34 -1.94
N ASP A 749 2.97 39.40 -1.15
CA ASP A 749 2.95 39.30 0.30
C ASP A 749 1.48 39.21 0.77
N PRO A 750 1.06 38.12 1.43
CA PRO A 750 -0.29 37.96 1.95
C PRO A 750 -0.59 38.86 3.17
N THR A 751 0.43 39.52 3.75
CA THR A 751 0.20 40.50 4.81
C THR A 751 -0.36 41.79 4.21
N VAL A 752 -1.60 42.10 4.58
CA VAL A 752 -2.28 43.34 4.19
C VAL A 752 -1.52 44.51 4.82
N GLU A 753 -0.75 45.24 4.01
CA GLU A 753 -0.37 46.61 4.37
C GLU A 753 -1.66 47.43 4.38
N HIS A 754 -2.20 47.68 5.58
CA HIS A 754 -3.20 48.72 5.80
C HIS A 754 -2.54 50.09 5.62
N GLU A 755 -2.23 50.47 4.37
CA GLU A 755 -1.87 51.84 4.04
C GLU A 755 -2.72 52.37 2.87
N ASP A 756 -3.61 53.30 3.23
CA ASP A 756 -4.01 54.48 2.47
C ASP A 756 -4.50 54.29 1.03
N SER A 757 -5.66 53.65 0.85
CA SER A 757 -6.45 53.80 -0.38
C SER A 757 -7.94 54.00 -0.12
N LEU A 758 -8.28 55.25 0.21
CA LEU A 758 -9.47 56.00 -0.23
C LEU A 758 -10.85 55.31 -0.10
N GLY A 759 -11.48 55.49 1.07
CA GLY A 759 -12.85 56.00 1.16
C GLY A 759 -14.01 55.00 1.32
N SER A 760 -14.22 54.50 2.54
CA SER A 760 -15.53 54.51 3.22
C SER A 760 -15.42 53.97 4.66
N ASP A 761 -15.51 54.87 5.66
CA ASP A 761 -15.41 54.54 7.10
C ASP A 761 -16.40 53.45 7.58
N ALA A 762 -17.47 53.18 6.81
CA ALA A 762 -18.48 52.17 7.12
C ALA A 762 -18.07 50.74 6.73
N THR A 763 -17.29 50.55 5.66
CA THR A 763 -16.84 49.21 5.23
C THR A 763 -15.70 48.71 6.09
N ASP A 764 -14.78 49.58 6.50
CA ASP A 764 -13.65 49.21 7.35
C ASP A 764 -14.10 48.79 8.76
N GLY A 765 -15.17 49.41 9.29
CA GLY A 765 -15.78 48.98 10.55
C GLY A 765 -16.40 47.59 10.46
N PHE A 766 -17.16 47.29 9.41
CA PHE A 766 -17.78 45.98 9.21
C PHE A 766 -16.75 44.88 8.90
N VAL A 767 -15.74 45.17 8.08
CA VAL A 767 -14.65 44.22 7.76
C VAL A 767 -13.79 43.96 8.99
N SER A 768 -13.47 44.97 9.79
CA SER A 768 -12.76 44.81 11.07
C SER A 768 -13.57 43.99 12.09
N GLU A 769 -14.90 44.15 12.13
CA GLU A 769 -15.78 43.34 13.00
C GLU A 769 -15.93 41.89 12.49
N LEU A 770 -15.88 41.68 11.17
CA LEU A 770 -15.85 40.35 10.53
C LEU A 770 -14.53 39.62 10.78
N ALA A 771 -13.41 40.32 10.63
CA ALA A 771 -12.05 39.86 10.91
C ALA A 771 -11.89 39.40 12.36
N ASN A 772 -12.44 40.19 13.30
CA ASN A 772 -12.41 39.89 14.72
C ASN A 772 -13.35 38.75 15.15
N SER A 773 -14.42 38.47 14.38
CA SER A 773 -15.42 37.46 14.73
C SER A 773 -15.13 36.07 14.15
N ILE A 774 -14.31 35.97 13.10
CA ILE A 774 -13.92 34.70 12.48
C ILE A 774 -12.39 34.68 12.28
N PRO A 775 -11.64 33.87 13.06
CA PRO A 775 -10.20 33.76 12.91
C PRO A 775 -9.83 33.32 11.49
N GLY A 776 -8.93 34.05 10.85
CA GLY A 776 -8.41 33.74 9.51
C GLY A 776 -9.13 34.42 8.35
N ILE A 777 -10.11 35.30 8.58
CA ILE A 777 -10.78 36.06 7.51
C ILE A 777 -9.86 37.08 6.83
N ASP A 778 -8.95 37.73 7.55
CA ASP A 778 -8.02 38.70 6.94
C ASP A 778 -7.11 38.03 5.90
N GLU A 779 -6.54 36.88 6.28
CA GLU A 779 -5.74 36.03 5.40
C GLU A 779 -6.59 35.52 4.22
N ALA A 780 -7.84 35.12 4.49
CA ALA A 780 -8.79 34.65 3.47
C ALA A 780 -9.11 35.74 2.43
N MET A 781 -9.34 36.98 2.86
CA MET A 781 -9.68 38.09 1.98
C MET A 781 -8.50 38.52 1.10
N SER A 782 -7.27 38.56 1.64
CA SER A 782 -6.08 38.88 0.83
C SER A 782 -5.84 37.82 -0.26
N PHE A 783 -6.13 36.55 0.03
CA PHE A 783 -6.12 35.48 -0.97
C PHE A 783 -7.25 35.59 -2.01
N ALA A 784 -8.46 35.99 -1.60
CA ALA A 784 -9.57 36.20 -2.53
C ALA A 784 -9.27 37.30 -3.56
N GLU A 785 -8.66 38.40 -3.11
CA GLU A 785 -8.23 39.50 -3.97
C GLU A 785 -7.12 39.07 -4.93
N MET A 786 -6.16 38.28 -4.44
CA MET A 786 -5.14 37.65 -5.28
C MET A 786 -5.77 36.78 -6.37
N LEU A 787 -6.67 35.87 -6.02
CA LEU A 787 -7.31 34.98 -7.00
C LEU A 787 -8.12 35.75 -8.03
N LYS A 788 -8.83 36.81 -7.59
CA LYS A 788 -9.55 37.71 -8.50
C LYS A 788 -8.60 38.42 -9.46
N LEU A 789 -7.49 38.95 -8.96
CA LEU A 789 -6.45 39.58 -9.78
C LEU A 789 -5.91 38.59 -10.82
N VAL A 790 -5.62 37.35 -10.40
CA VAL A 790 -5.08 36.30 -11.26
C VAL A 790 -6.11 35.81 -12.28
N GLN A 791 -7.39 35.66 -11.93
CA GLN A 791 -8.45 35.29 -12.87
C GLN A 791 -8.71 36.34 -13.95
N THR A 792 -8.48 37.62 -13.65
CA THR A 792 -8.57 38.68 -14.67
C THR A 792 -7.40 38.64 -15.66
N MET A 793 -6.36 37.85 -15.40
CA MET A 793 -5.21 37.69 -16.28
C MET A 793 -5.36 36.43 -17.13
N ASP A 794 -5.22 36.60 -18.45
CA ASP A 794 -5.42 35.53 -19.44
C ASP A 794 -4.10 34.79 -19.73
N TYR A 795 -3.60 34.05 -18.73
CA TYR A 795 -2.43 33.17 -18.86
C TYR A 795 -2.85 31.72 -19.09
N SER A 796 -2.11 31.02 -19.95
CA SER A 796 -2.41 29.61 -20.28
C SER A 796 -2.20 28.68 -19.09
N VAL A 797 -1.16 28.91 -18.28
CA VAL A 797 -0.89 28.15 -17.05
C VAL A 797 -0.25 29.04 -15.99
N ILE A 798 -0.60 28.79 -14.74
CA ILE A 798 -0.13 29.53 -13.58
C ILE A 798 0.54 28.56 -12.59
N VAL A 799 1.79 28.85 -12.24
CA VAL A 799 2.60 28.07 -11.30
C VAL A 799 2.66 28.80 -9.96
N PHE A 800 2.18 28.17 -8.91
CA PHE A 800 2.23 28.71 -7.55
C PHE A 800 3.44 28.16 -6.78
N ASP A 801 4.37 29.04 -6.44
CA ASP A 801 5.43 28.78 -5.46
C ASP A 801 4.88 29.04 -4.05
N THR A 802 4.48 27.97 -3.40
CA THR A 802 3.74 28.06 -2.13
C THR A 802 4.66 28.30 -0.94
N ALA A 803 4.11 28.91 0.10
CA ALA A 803 4.74 29.02 1.41
C ALA A 803 5.07 27.63 2.02
N PRO A 804 5.75 27.53 3.18
CA PRO A 804 5.94 26.25 3.85
C PRO A 804 4.61 25.54 4.16
N THR A 805 4.59 24.20 4.10
CA THR A 805 3.41 23.30 4.19
C THR A 805 2.24 23.77 5.07
N GLY A 806 2.50 24.27 6.28
CA GLY A 806 1.46 24.73 7.20
C GLY A 806 0.63 25.92 6.71
N HIS A 807 1.21 26.81 5.91
CA HIS A 807 0.53 27.97 5.33
C HIS A 807 -0.14 27.62 3.99
N THR A 808 0.46 26.75 3.19
CA THR A 808 -0.13 26.25 1.93
C THR A 808 -1.46 25.53 2.17
N LEU A 809 -1.55 24.72 3.23
CA LEU A 809 -2.79 24.03 3.56
C LEU A 809 -3.91 25.00 4.00
N ARG A 810 -3.58 26.18 4.52
CA ARG A 810 -4.58 27.21 4.82
C ARG A 810 -5.12 27.85 3.55
N LEU A 811 -4.26 28.08 2.56
CA LEU A 811 -4.65 28.56 1.22
C LEU A 811 -5.65 27.61 0.56
N LEU A 812 -5.49 26.29 0.72
CA LEU A 812 -6.41 25.30 0.14
C LEU A 812 -7.70 25.10 0.96
N GLN A 813 -7.69 25.41 2.27
CA GLN A 813 -8.88 25.38 3.14
C GLN A 813 -9.80 26.60 2.97
N PHE A 814 -9.30 27.64 2.31
CA PHE A 814 -9.93 28.94 2.19
C PHE A 814 -11.36 28.89 1.65
N PRO A 815 -11.66 28.23 0.50
CA PRO A 815 -13.00 28.25 -0.07
C PRO A 815 -14.06 27.73 0.91
N SER A 816 -13.75 26.60 1.56
CA SER A 816 -14.66 25.95 2.52
C SER A 816 -14.88 26.76 3.81
N THR A 817 -13.88 27.54 4.24
CA THR A 817 -13.98 28.37 5.45
C THR A 817 -14.79 29.62 5.18
N LEU A 818 -14.55 30.24 4.03
CA LEU A 818 -15.28 31.44 3.62
C LEU A 818 -16.73 31.11 3.26
N GLU A 819 -17.01 30.00 2.57
CA GLU A 819 -18.38 29.51 2.30
C GLU A 819 -19.19 29.34 3.60
N LYS A 820 -18.58 28.72 4.63
CA LYS A 820 -19.19 28.59 5.96
C LYS A 820 -19.40 29.93 6.66
N GLY A 821 -18.46 30.86 6.49
CA GLY A 821 -18.55 32.23 7.01
C GLY A 821 -19.70 33.00 6.37
N LEU A 822 -19.75 33.04 5.04
CA LEU A 822 -20.82 33.66 4.26
C LEU A 822 -22.19 33.03 4.57
N SER A 823 -22.26 31.70 4.64
CA SER A 823 -23.50 30.98 5.00
C SER A 823 -24.00 31.37 6.39
N LYS A 824 -23.10 31.51 7.38
CA LYS A 824 -23.47 32.01 8.71
C LYS A 824 -23.99 33.45 8.64
N ILE A 825 -23.34 34.34 7.90
CA ILE A 825 -23.77 35.73 7.72
C ILE A 825 -25.17 35.78 7.07
N MET A 826 -25.41 34.97 6.03
CA MET A 826 -26.73 34.85 5.40
C MET A 826 -27.80 34.33 6.39
N THR A 827 -27.48 33.35 7.25
CA THR A 827 -28.43 32.88 8.27
C THR A 827 -28.70 33.93 9.37
N ILE A 828 -27.70 34.73 9.74
CA ILE A 828 -27.86 35.85 10.68
C ILE A 828 -28.74 36.93 10.03
N LYS A 829 -28.52 37.27 8.75
CA LYS A 829 -29.39 38.19 8.00
C LYS A 829 -30.83 37.69 7.96
N ASN A 830 -31.07 36.41 7.67
CA ASN A 830 -32.43 35.86 7.63
C ASN A 830 -33.13 35.92 8.99
N ARG A 831 -32.38 35.84 10.11
CA ARG A 831 -32.93 35.98 11.47
C ARG A 831 -33.09 37.43 11.92
N PHE A 832 -32.25 38.34 11.46
CA PHE A 832 -32.24 39.74 11.88
C PHE A 832 -32.85 40.71 10.86
N GLY A 833 -33.12 40.31 9.62
CA GLY A 833 -33.64 41.18 8.56
C GLY A 833 -35.00 41.80 8.86
N GLY A 834 -35.86 41.07 9.59
CA GLY A 834 -37.14 41.59 10.09
C GLY A 834 -36.98 42.62 11.22
N LEU A 835 -35.90 42.52 12.00
CA LEU A 835 -35.61 43.43 13.13
C LEU A 835 -34.79 44.65 12.67
N MET A 836 -33.87 44.46 11.72
CA MET A 836 -33.01 45.49 11.16
C MET A 836 -33.83 46.49 10.35
N SER A 837 -34.75 46.03 9.48
CA SER A 837 -35.65 46.92 8.76
C SER A 837 -36.56 47.74 9.69
N GLN A 838 -36.98 47.17 10.82
CA GLN A 838 -37.73 47.89 11.86
C GLN A 838 -36.86 48.89 12.63
N MET A 839 -35.60 48.55 12.95
CA MET A 839 -34.67 49.46 13.61
C MET A 839 -34.25 50.63 12.71
N THR A 840 -34.00 50.40 11.43
CA THR A 840 -33.67 51.44 10.45
C THR A 840 -34.83 52.44 10.29
N HIS A 841 -36.08 51.96 10.31
CA HIS A 841 -37.27 52.80 10.33
C HIS A 841 -37.48 53.57 11.65
N LEU A 842 -37.00 53.04 12.78
CA LEU A 842 -37.18 53.66 14.11
C LEU A 842 -36.08 54.67 14.46
N PHE A 843 -34.85 54.49 13.94
CA PHE A 843 -33.69 55.31 14.28
C PHE A 843 -33.40 56.45 13.31
N GLY A 844 -34.20 56.64 12.26
CA GLY A 844 -34.11 57.83 11.39
C GLY A 844 -32.75 58.01 10.71
N ALA A 845 -31.95 56.95 10.60
CA ALA A 845 -30.73 56.93 9.80
C ALA A 845 -31.13 56.75 8.32
N GLY A 846 -31.66 57.83 7.75
CA GLY A 846 -31.78 57.96 6.31
C GLY A 846 -30.40 58.19 5.68
N GLU A 847 -30.19 57.49 4.57
CA GLU A 847 -29.11 57.62 3.58
C GLU A 847 -27.80 56.85 3.86
N GLU A 848 -27.55 55.89 2.95
CA GLU A 848 -26.26 55.28 2.57
C GLU A 848 -25.69 54.04 3.31
N PHE A 849 -26.47 53.27 4.06
CA PHE A 849 -26.10 51.84 4.25
C PHE A 849 -26.68 51.02 3.10
N ASN A 850 -25.96 50.97 1.98
CA ASN A 850 -26.37 50.24 0.79
C ASN A 850 -26.16 48.73 1.01
N GLU A 851 -26.99 48.13 1.89
CA GLU A 851 -26.97 46.71 2.25
C GLU A 851 -26.97 45.81 1.01
N ASP A 852 -27.72 46.21 -0.02
CA ASP A 852 -27.80 45.49 -1.30
C ASP A 852 -26.47 45.54 -2.09
N ALA A 853 -25.70 46.62 -1.99
CA ALA A 853 -24.39 46.71 -2.65
C ALA A 853 -23.30 45.90 -1.92
N ILE A 854 -23.37 45.79 -0.60
CA ILE A 854 -22.48 44.94 0.19
C ILE A 854 -22.83 43.46 -0.07
N LEU A 855 -24.12 43.12 -0.12
CA LEU A 855 -24.56 41.76 -0.48
C LEU A 855 -24.15 41.38 -1.89
N GLY A 856 -24.37 42.24 -2.89
CA GLY A 856 -23.96 41.96 -4.26
C GLY A 856 -22.45 41.74 -4.40
N LYS A 857 -21.63 42.47 -3.62
CA LYS A 857 -20.18 42.23 -3.56
C LYS A 857 -19.82 40.89 -2.89
N LEU A 858 -20.52 40.50 -1.82
CA LEU A 858 -20.31 39.22 -1.13
C LEU A 858 -20.78 38.02 -1.96
N GLU A 859 -21.90 38.14 -2.67
CA GLU A 859 -22.39 37.13 -3.63
C GLU A 859 -21.43 36.97 -4.81
N GLY A 860 -20.92 38.07 -5.38
CA GLY A 860 -19.90 38.01 -6.43
C GLY A 860 -18.58 37.38 -5.96
N LEU A 861 -18.17 37.61 -4.70
CA LEU A 861 -17.02 36.92 -4.13
C LEU A 861 -17.28 35.43 -3.93
N LYS A 862 -18.50 35.05 -3.49
CA LYS A 862 -18.90 33.66 -3.32
C LYS A 862 -18.80 32.89 -4.64
N GLU A 863 -19.33 33.46 -5.73
CA GLU A 863 -19.33 32.82 -7.05
C GLU A 863 -17.90 32.59 -7.57
N VAL A 864 -17.02 33.59 -7.45
CA VAL A 864 -15.61 33.47 -7.82
C VAL A 864 -14.93 32.35 -7.02
N ILE A 865 -15.21 32.26 -5.72
CA ILE A 865 -14.60 31.26 -4.83
C ILE A 865 -15.09 29.85 -5.14
N GLU A 866 -16.39 29.67 -5.40
CA GLU A 866 -16.94 28.38 -5.83
C GLU A 866 -16.36 27.93 -7.16
N GLN A 867 -16.21 28.85 -8.13
CA GLN A 867 -15.58 28.56 -9.42
C GLN A 867 -14.11 28.13 -9.25
N VAL A 868 -13.32 28.84 -8.43
CA VAL A 868 -11.92 28.46 -8.16
C VAL A 868 -11.84 27.10 -7.47
N ASN A 869 -12.69 26.86 -6.48
CA ASN A 869 -12.70 25.61 -5.73
C ASN A 869 -13.01 24.40 -6.64
N THR A 870 -13.97 24.55 -7.55
CA THR A 870 -14.29 23.52 -8.55
C THR A 870 -13.09 23.27 -9.48
N GLN A 871 -12.41 24.32 -9.94
CA GLN A 871 -11.20 24.15 -10.77
C GLN A 871 -10.04 23.49 -10.02
N PHE A 872 -9.87 23.77 -8.72
CA PHE A 872 -8.81 23.16 -7.90
C PHE A 872 -9.03 21.66 -7.63
N LYS A 873 -10.28 21.22 -7.62
CA LYS A 873 -10.66 19.81 -7.46
C LYS A 873 -10.63 19.02 -8.76
N ASP A 874 -10.58 19.69 -9.90
CA ASP A 874 -10.52 19.04 -11.21
C ASP A 874 -9.07 18.60 -11.51
N PRO A 875 -8.79 17.27 -11.61
CA PRO A 875 -7.46 16.74 -11.89
C PRO A 875 -6.95 17.09 -13.30
N ASP A 876 -7.84 17.42 -14.24
CA ASP A 876 -7.44 17.81 -15.59
C ASP A 876 -6.95 19.26 -15.64
N LEU A 877 -7.40 20.11 -14.70
CA LEU A 877 -7.07 21.53 -14.63
C LEU A 877 -6.00 21.85 -13.58
N THR A 878 -5.99 21.13 -12.46
CA THR A 878 -5.13 21.44 -11.31
C THR A 878 -4.33 20.22 -10.87
N THR A 879 -3.02 20.42 -10.64
CA THR A 879 -2.18 19.39 -10.01
C THR A 879 -1.21 19.99 -9.00
N PHE A 880 -0.84 19.20 -7.99
CA PHE A 880 0.11 19.58 -6.96
C PHE A 880 1.40 18.74 -7.05
N ILE A 881 2.54 19.43 -7.17
CA ILE A 881 3.90 18.86 -7.17
C ILE A 881 4.52 19.01 -5.78
N CYS A 882 4.77 17.89 -5.12
CA CYS A 882 5.41 17.86 -3.81
C CYS A 882 6.95 17.88 -3.93
N VAL A 883 7.63 18.78 -3.23
CA VAL A 883 9.10 18.86 -3.19
C VAL A 883 9.61 18.46 -1.81
N CYS A 884 10.58 17.55 -1.77
CA CYS A 884 11.13 17.02 -0.52
C CYS A 884 12.62 16.67 -0.66
N ILE A 885 13.25 16.29 0.47
CA ILE A 885 14.61 15.74 0.52
C ILE A 885 14.57 14.32 1.11
N PRO A 886 15.56 13.46 0.82
CA PRO A 886 15.57 12.07 1.30
C PRO A 886 15.99 11.96 2.78
N GLU A 887 15.14 12.50 3.67
CA GLU A 887 15.27 12.46 5.12
C GLU A 887 13.95 12.14 5.81
N PHE A 888 14.01 11.55 7.01
CA PHE A 888 12.82 11.16 7.79
C PHE A 888 11.80 12.29 7.97
N LEU A 889 12.25 13.45 8.46
CA LEU A 889 11.32 14.54 8.77
C LEU A 889 10.73 15.17 7.50
N SER A 890 11.46 15.14 6.38
CA SER A 890 10.92 15.60 5.10
C SER A 890 9.91 14.60 4.51
N LEU A 891 10.18 13.29 4.63
CA LEU A 891 9.23 12.24 4.24
C LEU A 891 7.93 12.35 5.03
N TYR A 892 8.01 12.46 6.36
CA TYR A 892 6.84 12.58 7.24
C TYR A 892 5.97 13.80 6.92
N GLU A 893 6.58 14.97 6.69
CA GLU A 893 5.82 16.17 6.31
C GLU A 893 5.23 16.08 4.90
N THR A 894 5.90 15.38 3.98
CA THR A 894 5.35 15.13 2.63
C THR A 894 4.15 14.19 2.70
N GLU A 895 4.21 13.13 3.51
CA GLU A 895 3.08 12.23 3.75
C GLU A 895 1.89 12.96 4.34
N ARG A 896 2.13 13.81 5.33
CA ARG A 896 1.08 14.66 5.91
C ARG A 896 0.48 15.62 4.88
N LEU A 897 1.31 16.21 4.03
CA LEU A 897 0.86 17.11 2.96
C LEU A 897 -0.04 16.36 1.96
N VAL A 898 0.40 15.19 1.47
CA VAL A 898 -0.38 14.36 0.54
C VAL A 898 -1.72 13.94 1.16
N GLN A 899 -1.74 13.50 2.42
CA GLN A 899 -2.98 13.14 3.11
C GLN A 899 -3.97 14.30 3.22
N GLU A 900 -3.49 15.51 3.49
CA GLU A 900 -4.36 16.69 3.53
C GLU A 900 -4.81 17.10 2.13
N LEU A 901 -3.96 17.02 1.09
CA LEU A 901 -4.36 17.27 -0.31
C LEU A 901 -5.47 16.32 -0.76
N THR A 902 -5.34 15.02 -0.47
CA THR A 902 -6.38 14.02 -0.75
C THR A 902 -7.69 14.35 -0.04
N LYS A 903 -7.62 14.83 1.21
CA LYS A 903 -8.80 15.26 1.98
C LYS A 903 -9.47 16.51 1.39
N PHE A 904 -8.72 17.36 0.69
CA PHE A 904 -9.26 18.50 -0.06
C PHE A 904 -9.67 18.15 -1.49
N GLU A 905 -9.54 16.89 -1.90
CA GLU A 905 -9.83 16.41 -3.27
C GLU A 905 -8.97 17.11 -4.34
N ILE A 906 -7.74 17.49 -3.99
CA ILE A 906 -6.79 18.09 -4.93
C ILE A 906 -5.85 17.01 -5.45
N ASP A 907 -5.71 16.93 -6.77
CA ASP A 907 -4.83 15.97 -7.42
C ASP A 907 -3.36 16.20 -7.06
N THR A 908 -2.68 15.10 -6.74
CA THR A 908 -1.23 15.08 -6.59
C THR A 908 -0.70 13.72 -7.00
N HIS A 909 0.18 13.71 -7.99
CA HIS A 909 0.77 12.48 -8.53
C HIS A 909 2.26 12.66 -8.90
N ASN A 910 2.89 13.75 -8.47
CA ASN A 910 4.30 14.06 -8.73
C ASN A 910 5.05 14.42 -7.43
N ILE A 911 6.19 13.76 -7.20
CA ILE A 911 7.10 14.07 -6.09
C ILE A 911 8.50 14.34 -6.66
N ILE A 912 9.10 15.46 -6.27
CA ILE A 912 10.47 15.83 -6.59
C ILE A 912 11.31 15.67 -5.32
N ILE A 913 12.26 14.73 -5.37
CA ILE A 913 13.24 14.52 -4.31
C ILE A 913 14.53 15.25 -4.68
N ASN A 914 14.77 16.37 -4.01
CA ASN A 914 15.93 17.23 -4.24
C ASN A 914 17.12 16.84 -3.33
N GLN A 915 18.30 17.37 -3.63
CA GLN A 915 19.53 17.21 -2.85
C GLN A 915 19.95 15.74 -2.66
N VAL A 916 19.72 14.90 -3.67
CA VAL A 916 20.15 13.50 -3.66
C VAL A 916 21.64 13.43 -3.95
N ILE A 917 22.39 12.74 -3.10
CA ILE A 917 23.81 12.50 -3.29
C ILE A 917 23.98 11.17 -4.04
N TYR A 918 24.59 11.23 -5.21
CA TYR A 918 24.88 10.06 -6.04
C TYR A 918 26.28 9.50 -5.74
N ASP A 919 26.46 8.20 -6.01
CA ASP A 919 27.74 7.53 -5.84
C ASP A 919 28.64 7.83 -7.03
N GLU A 920 29.43 8.90 -6.90
CA GLU A 920 30.55 9.16 -7.79
C GLU A 920 31.79 8.47 -7.20
N GLU A 921 32.49 7.65 -8.00
CA GLU A 921 33.64 6.83 -7.57
C GLU A 921 34.78 7.63 -6.90
N VAL A 922 34.71 8.97 -6.92
CA VAL A 922 35.69 9.93 -6.38
C VAL A 922 35.46 10.26 -4.90
N VAL A 923 34.34 9.86 -4.28
CA VAL A 923 34.03 10.27 -2.90
C VAL A 923 34.72 9.38 -1.86
N GLU A 924 35.90 9.79 -1.40
CA GLU A 924 36.61 9.14 -0.28
C GLU A 924 36.03 9.48 1.12
N SER A 925 35.14 10.47 1.20
CA SER A 925 34.59 10.95 2.47
C SER A 925 33.67 9.93 3.15
N LYS A 926 34.04 9.51 4.36
CA LYS A 926 33.22 8.65 5.23
C LYS A 926 31.86 9.31 5.55
N LEU A 927 31.82 10.64 5.72
CA LEU A 927 30.60 11.38 6.03
C LEU A 927 29.60 11.31 4.86
N LEU A 928 30.07 11.56 3.64
CA LEU A 928 29.22 11.51 2.45
C LEU A 928 28.70 10.09 2.19
N LYS A 929 29.54 9.06 2.33
CA LYS A 929 29.11 7.66 2.25
C LYS A 929 28.06 7.31 3.31
N ALA A 930 28.20 7.80 4.54
CA ALA A 930 27.19 7.60 5.59
C ALA A 930 25.88 8.32 5.26
N ARG A 931 25.97 9.55 4.74
CA ARG A 931 24.83 10.36 4.31
C ARG A 931 24.08 9.70 3.14
N MET A 932 24.79 9.19 2.15
CA MET A 932 24.22 8.46 1.01
C MET A 932 23.49 7.19 1.47
N ARG A 933 24.09 6.38 2.36
CA ARG A 933 23.41 5.20 2.92
C ARG A 933 22.12 5.57 3.65
N MET A 934 22.13 6.69 4.38
CA MET A 934 20.94 7.22 5.04
C MET A 934 19.89 7.68 4.01
N GLN A 935 20.29 8.43 2.98
CA GLN A 935 19.38 8.88 1.91
C GLN A 935 18.79 7.69 1.15
N GLN A 936 19.59 6.69 0.80
CA GLN A 936 19.13 5.49 0.10
C GLN A 936 18.05 4.74 0.88
N LYS A 937 18.18 4.65 2.20
CA LYS A 937 17.15 4.08 3.07
C LYS A 937 15.81 4.82 2.91
N TYR A 938 15.82 6.15 2.89
CA TYR A 938 14.59 6.95 2.74
C TYR A 938 14.07 6.98 1.31
N LEU A 939 14.95 7.00 0.30
CA LEU A 939 14.55 6.84 -1.11
C LEU A 939 13.78 5.54 -1.33
N ASN A 940 14.27 4.42 -0.77
CA ASN A 940 13.56 3.15 -0.84
C ASN A 940 12.17 3.23 -0.17
N GLN A 941 12.04 3.98 0.93
CA GLN A 941 10.75 4.21 1.58
C GLN A 941 9.80 5.06 0.71
N PHE A 942 10.29 6.11 0.05
CA PHE A 942 9.50 6.88 -0.92
C PHE A 942 8.94 5.98 -2.03
N TYR A 943 9.77 5.13 -2.64
CA TYR A 943 9.33 4.19 -3.68
C TYR A 943 8.41 3.07 -3.16
N MET A 944 8.42 2.79 -1.85
CA MET A 944 7.48 1.84 -1.24
C MET A 944 6.12 2.46 -0.91
N LEU A 945 6.11 3.74 -0.53
CA LEU A 945 4.90 4.45 -0.11
C LEU A 945 4.14 5.06 -1.28
N TYR A 946 4.85 5.50 -2.32
CA TYR A 946 4.29 6.24 -3.45
C TYR A 946 4.61 5.53 -4.77
N ASP A 947 4.10 4.31 -4.94
CA ASP A 947 4.29 3.54 -6.18
C ASP A 947 3.41 4.04 -7.35
N ASP A 948 2.41 4.84 -7.02
CA ASP A 948 1.47 5.54 -7.89
C ASP A 948 1.92 6.97 -8.28
N PHE A 949 3.03 7.48 -7.72
CA PHE A 949 3.55 8.81 -8.02
C PHE A 949 4.75 8.77 -8.97
N ASN A 950 4.88 9.81 -9.78
CA ASN A 950 6.10 10.09 -10.54
C ASN A 950 7.15 10.70 -9.60
N ILE A 951 8.13 9.90 -9.20
CA ILE A 951 9.23 10.32 -8.33
C ILE A 951 10.43 10.77 -9.18
N THR A 952 10.66 12.08 -9.24
CA THR A 952 11.82 12.70 -9.89
C THR A 952 12.94 12.92 -8.89
N LYS A 953 14.13 12.37 -9.14
CA LYS A 953 15.31 12.56 -8.28
C LYS A 953 16.24 13.62 -8.87
N LEU A 954 16.59 14.61 -8.07
CA LEU A 954 17.51 15.68 -8.47
C LEU A 954 18.80 15.64 -7.65
N PRO A 955 19.97 15.80 -8.28
CA PRO A 955 21.24 15.75 -7.58
C PRO A 955 21.45 17.00 -6.72
N LEU A 956 22.18 16.83 -5.61
CA LEU A 956 22.77 17.97 -4.91
C LEU A 956 23.91 18.55 -5.74
N LEU A 957 23.78 19.82 -6.16
CA LEU A 957 24.84 20.54 -6.88
C LEU A 957 25.84 21.19 -5.91
N PRO A 958 27.11 21.36 -6.33
CA PRO A 958 28.14 22.01 -5.51
C PRO A 958 28.01 23.53 -5.44
N GLN A 959 27.22 24.14 -6.33
CA GLN A 959 26.96 25.58 -6.40
C GLN A 959 25.46 25.84 -6.28
N GLU A 960 25.10 27.02 -5.80
CA GLU A 960 23.71 27.47 -5.76
C GLU A 960 23.16 27.66 -7.18
N VAL A 961 21.90 27.27 -7.39
CA VAL A 961 21.23 27.37 -8.70
C VAL A 961 20.53 28.72 -8.79
N CYS A 962 21.31 29.76 -9.11
CA CYS A 962 20.82 31.13 -9.24
C CYS A 962 21.15 31.68 -10.63
N GLY A 963 20.22 32.45 -11.20
CA GLY A 963 20.32 33.00 -12.55
C GLY A 963 19.77 32.06 -13.63
N ILE A 964 19.37 32.66 -14.76
CA ILE A 964 18.63 31.98 -15.84
C ILE A 964 19.44 30.85 -16.47
N GLU A 965 20.76 31.03 -16.65
CA GLU A 965 21.63 30.02 -17.26
C GLU A 965 21.72 28.77 -16.38
N ALA A 966 21.97 28.94 -15.07
CA ALA A 966 22.04 27.82 -14.12
C ALA A 966 20.70 27.09 -13.98
N LEU A 967 19.57 27.83 -13.93
CA LEU A 967 18.23 27.25 -13.91
C LEU A 967 17.93 26.45 -15.19
N LYS A 968 18.31 26.95 -16.37
CA LYS A 968 18.15 26.23 -17.65
C LYS A 968 19.01 24.97 -17.68
N GLU A 969 20.27 25.04 -17.24
CA GLU A 969 21.14 23.86 -17.20
C GLU A 969 20.56 22.79 -16.26
N PHE A 970 20.11 23.19 -15.07
CA PHE A 970 19.53 22.25 -14.10
C PHE A 970 18.17 21.69 -14.54
N SER A 971 17.42 22.41 -15.38
CA SER A 971 16.12 21.96 -15.91
C SER A 971 16.18 20.66 -16.71
N HIS A 972 17.33 20.34 -17.32
CA HIS A 972 17.52 19.09 -18.05
C HIS A 972 17.30 17.86 -17.15
N ASN A 973 17.63 17.94 -15.86
CA ASN A 973 17.48 16.83 -14.91
C ASN A 973 16.03 16.53 -14.52
N PHE A 974 15.08 17.43 -14.84
CA PHE A 974 13.65 17.21 -14.60
C PHE A 974 12.99 16.39 -15.72
N ILE A 975 13.55 16.45 -16.93
CA ILE A 975 13.06 15.77 -18.14
C ILE A 975 13.81 14.46 -18.37
N CYS A 976 15.13 14.49 -18.17
CA CYS A 976 16.01 13.35 -18.33
C CYS A 976 16.55 12.97 -16.95
N PRO A 977 16.31 11.74 -16.47
CA PRO A 977 16.82 11.34 -15.17
C PRO A 977 18.33 11.49 -15.07
N TYR A 978 18.79 12.12 -13.98
CA TYR A 978 20.21 12.40 -13.77
C TYR A 978 20.98 11.09 -13.68
N LYS A 979 21.88 10.86 -14.64
CA LYS A 979 22.87 9.79 -14.59
C LYS A 979 24.19 10.39 -14.12
N PRO A 980 24.78 9.91 -13.00
CA PRO A 980 26.11 10.35 -12.62
C PRO A 980 27.07 10.05 -13.76
N SER A 981 28.00 10.97 -14.03
CA SER A 981 29.03 10.77 -15.04
C SER A 981 29.96 9.64 -14.61
N ILE A 982 29.57 8.39 -14.91
CA ILE A 982 30.48 7.24 -14.92
C ILE A 982 31.38 7.46 -16.12
N THR A 983 32.41 8.28 -15.97
CA THR A 983 33.40 8.49 -17.02
C THR A 983 34.78 8.42 -16.40
N ARG A 984 35.22 7.20 -16.06
CA ARG A 984 36.51 6.81 -16.60
C ARG A 984 36.29 6.63 -18.10
N GLY A 985 36.52 7.70 -18.87
CA GLY A 985 36.93 7.47 -20.25
C GLY A 985 38.12 6.52 -20.17
N THR A 986 38.17 5.51 -21.02
CA THR A 986 39.43 4.79 -21.25
C THR A 986 40.53 5.83 -21.50
N LEU A 987 41.78 5.52 -21.13
CA LEU A 987 42.91 6.42 -21.33
C LEU A 987 42.93 7.01 -22.76
N GLU A 988 42.50 6.21 -23.73
CA GLU A 988 42.32 6.57 -25.14
C GLU A 988 41.27 7.66 -25.39
N GLU A 989 40.12 7.66 -24.72
CA GLU A 989 39.09 8.71 -24.90
C GLU A 989 39.53 10.04 -24.29
N VAL A 990 40.21 9.99 -23.14
CA VAL A 990 40.78 11.19 -22.51
C VAL A 990 41.92 11.74 -23.37
N GLU A 991 42.79 10.87 -23.91
CA GLU A 991 43.85 11.26 -24.86
C GLU A 991 43.26 11.85 -26.14
N GLN A 992 42.19 11.27 -26.69
CA GLN A 992 41.49 11.85 -27.84
C GLN A 992 40.96 13.24 -27.51
N ARG A 993 40.24 13.41 -26.40
CA ARG A 993 39.65 14.71 -26.03
C ARG A 993 40.70 15.77 -25.74
N VAL A 994 41.81 15.39 -25.10
CA VAL A 994 42.99 16.26 -24.90
C VAL A 994 43.65 16.61 -26.24
N SER A 995 43.70 15.67 -27.19
CA SER A 995 44.24 15.94 -28.52
C SER A 995 43.37 16.93 -29.30
N THR A 996 42.04 16.78 -29.27
CA THR A 996 41.10 17.70 -29.93
C THR A 996 41.17 19.09 -29.30
N LEU A 997 41.23 19.18 -27.97
CA LEU A 997 41.36 20.45 -27.26
C LEU A 997 42.71 21.14 -27.53
N ARG A 998 43.81 20.38 -27.64
CA ARG A 998 45.11 20.94 -28.07
C ARG A 998 45.07 21.48 -29.50
N GLU A 999 44.36 20.81 -30.40
CA GLU A 999 44.20 21.26 -31.78
C GLU A 999 43.35 22.54 -31.85
N GLN A 1000 42.26 22.62 -31.08
CA GLN A 1000 41.45 23.82 -30.94
C GLN A 1000 42.23 24.99 -30.32
N LEU A 1001 43.02 24.75 -29.28
CA LEU A 1001 43.89 25.76 -28.67
C LEU A 1001 44.90 26.29 -29.69
N LYS A 1002 45.51 25.40 -30.47
CA LYS A 1002 46.48 25.79 -31.50
C LYS A 1002 45.84 26.60 -32.63
N ASN A 1003 44.60 26.28 -33.00
CA ASN A 1003 43.83 27.07 -33.97
C ASN A 1003 43.48 28.45 -33.40
N ALA A 1004 43.06 28.53 -32.15
CA ALA A 1004 42.76 29.79 -31.47
C ALA A 1004 44.03 30.66 -31.29
N GLU A 1005 45.18 30.07 -30.95
CA GLU A 1005 46.47 30.77 -30.89
C GLU A 1005 46.92 31.27 -32.26
N ALA A 1006 46.73 30.47 -33.31
CA ALA A 1006 47.03 30.88 -34.69
C ALA A 1006 46.12 32.03 -35.15
N GLU A 1007 44.85 32.04 -34.73
CA GLU A 1007 43.91 33.12 -34.99
C GLU A 1007 44.27 34.39 -34.20
N LEU A 1008 44.66 34.23 -32.92
CA LEU A 1008 45.17 35.33 -32.09
C LEU A 1008 46.44 35.94 -32.68
N ASP A 1009 47.36 35.13 -33.21
CA ASP A 1009 48.59 35.59 -33.87
C ASP A 1009 48.31 36.25 -35.22
N ARG A 1010 47.30 35.77 -35.97
CA ARG A 1010 46.81 36.48 -37.16
C ARG A 1010 46.23 37.84 -36.80
N LEU A 1011 45.46 37.94 -35.72
CA LEU A 1011 44.92 39.21 -35.23
C LEU A 1011 46.01 40.16 -34.73
N LYS A 1012 47.04 39.64 -34.05
CA LYS A 1012 48.22 40.42 -33.62
C LYS A 1012 49.05 40.91 -34.80
N LYS A 1013 49.28 40.07 -35.82
CA LYS A 1013 49.98 40.47 -37.07
C LYS A 1013 49.15 41.43 -37.93
N GLY A 1014 47.82 41.30 -37.90
CA GLY A 1014 46.90 42.27 -38.50
C GLY A 1014 46.98 43.65 -37.83
N LYS A 1015 47.09 43.70 -36.49
CA LYS A 1015 47.29 44.93 -35.72
C LYS A 1015 48.68 45.56 -35.84
N GLN A 1016 49.70 44.84 -36.33
CA GLN A 1016 51.03 45.41 -36.63
C GLN A 1016 51.18 45.91 -38.07
N LYS A 1017 50.18 45.63 -38.94
CA LYS A 1017 50.12 46.11 -40.33
C LYS A 1017 49.08 47.22 -40.57
N ALA A 1018 48.30 47.57 -39.55
CA ALA A 1018 47.55 48.81 -39.44
C ALA A 1018 48.34 49.77 -38.57
#